data_AF-A0A1V4AC04-F1
#
_entry.id   AF-A0A1V4AC04-F1
#
_cell.length_a   1.000
_cell.length_b   1.000
_cell.length_c   1.000
_cell.angle_alpha   90.00
_cell.angle_beta   90.00
_cell.angle_gamma   90.00
#
_symmetry.space_group_name_H-M   'P 1'
#
loop_
_entity.id
_entity.type
_entity.pdbx_description
1 polymer ?
#
loop_
_entity_poly.entity_id
_entity_poly.type
_entity_poly.pdbx_seq_one_letter_code
_entity_poly.pdbx_strand_id
1 'polypeptide(L)'
;MPAVSSEGSVFVYRLRLRAPGSAESSPAPPLLVHVDDGMKSAPVPVQLSWTTQDGSQSTVGFSPDMESLYGQRRAPGGDVVEVLGALDDRREYALSAGRTSGYEFSTEVEDAGRWSGAGRLRVLVDDGGRSPVRWVSWCDQAGNTWSVALHAVSPTGNEDVTGLVSDVWASAEHRGAGEVAANLLDARDGKWFAPERTAVLDFRLSQPIEVDQYALTSANDAPDRDPAAWTLSGSTDGKVWRTVDVRDGESFTTRHQRKLYRIAEPGVYDRYRLEITGNNGSPHLQLETVRFLADGGGGFTGYRRRAGYALHPYRGTRVARPQVLLPRPLPERAAEWEGWRPGGSWLPLGGSLSMESLTSTSGRFTVLHGVYDPPLAIRDNLTGEHVWVSDAGSSSLLSLGPDGDLVAWDHHGQRVWSTGTAWRGVRRLEMRDTGELALTDADGGVVWSSGIPEISVSSGEPRTVARGARMRRGESLYGQTLTSDDGSTVLFHDGRVLRCVVKGHTSHWDRYEDQQNVLVLDAEGFLRRLAPDGSEVERIAGPGAELVVVRGAAVLRDDTGVIVWSSEGGARPAPVREPALPHNDTLAAWFGALVGQGHGYCVAVVKQSTPAEVLARIGVASGAAVRGTWRQLQRHRDAVGEGSIAAAVAVGPDVILLSDDAALPVARAVPSAPVAAVRAPSGGNGYGTRFSLHQRGKLVSEFTDQPRRTKGAKVPEVAAALNESTHHLHRFDLLFRVCGVVPNAAGLGGVLLGGVLSGGVLSDGVLPGGVPVPHPTPEATPEAEVHLPALVIAEHDQLSPLVIRADFTDDDAWNRVVEGLREPWMDVEPDPYLVSDPAYDGMPAERIIKAVLAAIPETGLPGVVFVADADTMRGPTYPLLAVSTEWDGEPFAEDEDTFRTRFRVRPDAAIEASCNLGLGNMDFEDFAGDGVTERMAD
;
A
#
# COMPACT_ATOMS: atom_id res chain seq x y z
N MET A 1 30.29 -11.19 25.71
CA MET A 1 30.71 -10.90 24.33
C MET A 1 29.64 -10.00 23.73
N PRO A 2 29.95 -8.78 23.27
CA PRO A 2 28.93 -7.95 22.63
C PRO A 2 28.55 -8.58 21.29
N ALA A 3 27.25 -8.61 20.97
CA ALA A 3 26.74 -9.11 19.70
C ALA A 3 27.24 -8.20 18.56
N VAL A 4 27.84 -8.79 17.53
CA VAL A 4 28.19 -8.07 16.31
C VAL A 4 26.89 -7.71 15.59
N SER A 5 26.55 -6.42 15.49
CA SER A 5 25.38 -5.98 14.72
C SER A 5 25.68 -6.14 13.23
N SER A 6 24.92 -7.00 12.55
CA SER A 6 25.06 -7.35 11.14
C SER A 6 24.21 -6.49 10.20
N GLU A 7 23.42 -5.55 10.73
CA GLU A 7 22.55 -4.70 9.90
C GLU A 7 23.37 -3.86 8.91
N GLY A 8 23.27 -4.22 7.62
CA GLY A 8 23.80 -3.43 6.52
C GLY A 8 25.32 -3.38 6.35
N SER A 9 26.11 -4.29 6.92
CA SER A 9 27.59 -4.26 6.80
C SER A 9 28.16 -5.21 5.74
N VAL A 10 29.09 -4.72 4.91
CA VAL A 10 29.97 -5.49 4.00
C VAL A 10 31.28 -5.78 4.71
N PHE A 11 31.66 -7.07 4.76
CA PHE A 11 32.94 -7.50 5.29
C PHE A 11 33.99 -7.53 4.17
N VAL A 12 35.13 -6.87 4.39
CA VAL A 12 36.25 -6.85 3.44
C VAL A 12 37.42 -7.62 4.04
N TYR A 13 37.80 -8.73 3.41
CA TYR A 13 38.91 -9.58 3.87
C TYR A 13 40.13 -9.43 2.99
N ARG A 14 41.28 -9.24 3.63
CA ARG A 14 42.58 -9.32 2.96
C ARG A 14 42.97 -10.79 2.81
N LEU A 15 43.09 -11.27 1.58
CA LEU A 15 43.39 -12.67 1.30
C LEU A 15 44.87 -12.96 1.06
N ARG A 16 45.27 -14.16 1.46
CA ARG A 16 46.51 -14.83 1.10
C ARG A 16 46.22 -16.24 0.59
N LEU A 17 46.91 -16.62 -0.48
CA LEU A 17 46.84 -17.96 -1.07
C LEU A 17 48.10 -18.75 -0.72
N ARG A 18 47.94 -20.03 -0.47
CA ARG A 18 49.05 -20.94 -0.16
C ARG A 18 48.90 -22.23 -0.94
N ALA A 19 49.94 -22.60 -1.69
CA ALA A 19 49.96 -23.88 -2.38
C ALA A 19 50.00 -25.04 -1.36
N PRO A 20 49.40 -26.21 -1.66
CA PRO A 20 49.42 -27.36 -0.76
C PRO A 20 50.85 -27.74 -0.36
N GLY A 21 51.13 -27.81 0.95
CA GLY A 21 52.45 -28.16 1.49
C GLY A 21 53.52 -27.07 1.43
N SER A 22 53.22 -25.87 0.90
CA SER A 22 54.13 -24.72 0.94
C SER A 22 54.07 -24.01 2.29
N ALA A 23 55.22 -23.56 2.81
CA ALA A 23 55.28 -22.68 3.97
C ALA A 23 55.02 -21.20 3.60
N GLU A 24 55.23 -20.84 2.33
CA GLU A 24 55.08 -19.48 1.82
C GLU A 24 53.68 -19.24 1.27
N SER A 25 53.10 -18.07 1.63
CA SER A 25 51.80 -17.60 1.13
C SER A 25 51.98 -16.31 0.33
N SER A 26 51.22 -16.17 -0.76
CA SER A 26 51.22 -14.98 -1.62
C SER A 26 49.96 -14.15 -1.37
N PRO A 27 50.03 -12.81 -1.49
CA PRO A 27 48.84 -11.97 -1.43
C PRO A 27 47.88 -12.27 -2.60
N ALA A 28 46.58 -12.11 -2.36
CA ALA A 28 45.53 -12.24 -3.36
C ALA A 28 44.55 -11.05 -3.32
N PRO A 29 43.71 -10.86 -4.35
CA PRO A 29 42.66 -9.85 -4.31
C PRO A 29 41.79 -9.98 -3.06
N PRO A 30 41.29 -8.85 -2.51
CA PRO A 30 40.44 -8.90 -1.34
C PRO A 30 39.11 -9.59 -1.66
N LEU A 31 38.53 -10.22 -0.63
CA LEU A 31 37.20 -10.82 -0.72
C LEU A 31 36.18 -9.91 -0.04
N LEU A 32 35.16 -9.50 -0.76
CA LEU A 32 34.01 -8.77 -0.21
C LEU A 32 32.86 -9.73 -0.01
N VAL A 33 32.28 -9.74 1.19
CA VAL A 33 31.17 -10.60 1.56
C VAL A 33 30.06 -9.79 2.22
N HIS A 34 28.84 -9.94 1.71
CA HIS A 34 27.62 -9.52 2.39
C HIS A 34 26.48 -10.47 2.04
N VAL A 35 25.76 -10.93 3.04
CA VAL A 35 24.57 -11.77 2.89
C VAL A 35 23.54 -11.28 3.91
N ASP A 36 22.33 -10.96 3.43
CA ASP A 36 21.22 -10.47 4.25
C ASP A 36 19.90 -11.05 3.71
N ASP A 37 19.14 -11.73 4.56
CA ASP A 37 17.87 -12.40 4.22
C ASP A 37 16.62 -11.62 4.67
N GLY A 38 16.77 -10.36 5.08
CA GLY A 38 15.67 -9.46 5.43
C GLY A 38 15.05 -9.73 6.81
N MET A 39 15.61 -10.62 7.62
CA MET A 39 15.17 -10.88 9.00
C MET A 39 15.74 -9.83 9.97
N LYS A 40 15.04 -9.57 11.09
CA LYS A 40 15.42 -8.58 12.13
C LYS A 40 16.80 -8.77 12.77
N SER A 41 17.49 -9.88 12.48
CA SER A 41 18.88 -10.11 12.83
C SER A 41 19.57 -10.72 11.61
N ALA A 42 20.42 -9.95 10.91
CA ALA A 42 21.04 -10.43 9.69
C ALA A 42 21.94 -11.66 9.99
N PRO A 43 21.82 -12.76 9.24
CA PRO A 43 22.53 -14.00 9.52
C PRO A 43 24.04 -13.79 9.37
N VAL A 44 24.83 -14.20 10.38
CA VAL A 44 26.28 -14.24 10.28
C VAL A 44 26.69 -15.57 9.64
N PRO A 45 27.24 -15.59 8.41
CA PRO A 45 27.61 -16.83 7.75
C PRO A 45 28.79 -17.48 8.50
N VAL A 46 28.71 -18.79 8.75
CA VAL A 46 29.82 -19.59 9.31
C VAL A 46 30.61 -20.29 8.21
N GLN A 47 29.96 -20.59 7.09
CA GLN A 47 30.57 -21.16 5.91
C GLN A 47 29.94 -20.56 4.65
N LEU A 48 30.75 -20.26 3.65
CA LEU A 48 30.35 -19.72 2.36
C LEU A 48 31.10 -20.46 1.25
N SER A 49 30.38 -20.90 0.22
CA SER A 49 30.94 -21.48 -0.99
C SER A 49 30.38 -20.77 -2.22
N TRP A 50 31.20 -20.59 -3.25
CA TRP A 50 30.77 -20.01 -4.52
C TRP A 50 31.49 -20.62 -5.71
N THR A 51 30.83 -20.59 -6.86
CA THR A 51 31.39 -20.98 -8.17
C THR A 51 31.27 -19.82 -9.15
N THR A 52 32.32 -19.54 -9.90
CA THR A 52 32.34 -18.53 -10.97
C THR A 52 32.07 -19.17 -12.33
N GLN A 53 31.70 -18.36 -13.32
CA GLN A 53 31.34 -18.82 -14.67
C GLN A 53 32.46 -19.56 -15.39
N ASP A 54 33.72 -19.27 -15.06
CA ASP A 54 34.88 -19.98 -15.59
C ASP A 54 35.11 -21.37 -14.96
N GLY A 55 34.28 -21.77 -13.99
CA GLY A 55 34.38 -23.05 -13.29
C GLY A 55 35.29 -23.04 -12.05
N SER A 56 35.81 -21.88 -11.63
CA SER A 56 36.52 -21.79 -10.35
C SER A 56 35.55 -21.99 -9.19
N GLN A 57 35.97 -22.74 -8.18
CA GLN A 57 35.16 -23.04 -6.99
C GLN A 57 35.93 -22.61 -5.73
N SER A 58 35.27 -21.93 -4.81
CA SER A 58 35.87 -21.57 -3.52
C SER A 58 34.93 -21.91 -2.38
N THR A 59 35.50 -22.31 -1.25
CA THR A 59 34.80 -22.55 0.01
C THR A 59 35.62 -21.97 1.15
N VAL A 60 35.02 -21.14 1.99
CA VAL A 60 35.64 -20.55 3.18
C VAL A 60 34.75 -20.73 4.39
N GLY A 61 35.36 -20.95 5.56
CA GLY A 61 34.73 -20.85 6.87
C GLY A 61 35.19 -19.59 7.58
N PHE A 62 34.32 -19.00 8.40
CA PHE A 62 34.60 -17.79 9.18
C PHE A 62 34.80 -18.14 10.66
N SER A 63 35.68 -17.40 11.34
CA SER A 63 35.73 -17.45 12.80
C SER A 63 34.43 -16.88 13.41
N PRO A 64 34.01 -17.31 14.62
CA PRO A 64 32.75 -16.85 15.22
C PRO A 64 32.61 -15.33 15.38
N ASP A 65 33.73 -14.61 15.45
CA ASP A 65 33.84 -13.15 15.55
C ASP A 65 33.93 -12.43 14.18
N MET A 66 33.98 -13.18 13.08
CA MET A 66 34.18 -12.70 11.70
C MET A 66 35.50 -11.95 11.47
N GLU A 67 36.50 -12.14 12.33
CA GLU A 67 37.81 -11.49 12.20
C GLU A 67 38.77 -12.24 11.27
N SER A 68 38.49 -13.52 11.00
CA SER A 68 39.32 -14.35 10.14
C SER A 68 38.50 -15.35 9.32
N LEU A 69 39.07 -15.76 8.18
CA LEU A 69 38.52 -16.84 7.36
C LEU A 69 39.62 -17.82 6.92
N TYR A 70 39.21 -19.05 6.66
CA TYR A 70 40.08 -20.12 6.17
C TYR A 70 39.31 -21.00 5.19
N GLY A 71 39.97 -21.51 4.15
CA GLY A 71 39.28 -22.25 3.11
C GLY A 71 40.17 -22.78 2.01
N GLN A 72 39.53 -23.17 0.90
CA GLN A 72 40.18 -23.70 -0.29
C GLN A 72 39.56 -23.07 -1.54
N ARG A 73 40.40 -22.89 -2.57
CA ARG A 73 39.99 -22.47 -3.91
C ARG A 73 40.53 -23.47 -4.93
N ARG A 74 39.65 -23.94 -5.81
CA ARG A 74 39.97 -24.76 -6.98
C ARG A 74 39.87 -23.91 -8.24
N ALA A 75 40.94 -23.83 -9.01
CA ALA A 75 40.97 -23.18 -10.31
C ALA A 75 40.24 -24.04 -11.37
N PRO A 76 39.87 -23.48 -12.53
CA PRO A 76 39.19 -24.22 -13.61
C PRO A 76 40.01 -25.43 -14.10
N GLY A 77 41.34 -25.32 -14.08
CA GLY A 77 42.27 -26.40 -14.43
C GLY A 77 42.38 -27.52 -13.40
N GLY A 78 41.73 -27.39 -12.23
CA GLY A 78 41.70 -28.40 -11.19
C GLY A 78 42.69 -28.18 -10.04
N ASP A 79 43.63 -27.25 -10.17
CA ASP A 79 44.59 -26.92 -9.11
C ASP A 79 43.88 -26.36 -7.87
N VAL A 80 44.27 -26.84 -6.70
CA VAL A 80 43.69 -26.42 -5.40
C VAL A 80 44.72 -25.64 -4.60
N VAL A 81 44.32 -24.50 -4.05
CA VAL A 81 45.13 -23.67 -3.14
C VAL A 81 44.34 -23.40 -1.85
N GLU A 82 45.06 -23.26 -0.74
CA GLU A 82 44.49 -22.84 0.53
C GLU A 82 44.27 -21.32 0.53
N VAL A 83 43.15 -20.89 1.12
CA VAL A 83 42.77 -19.49 1.28
C VAL A 83 42.83 -19.14 2.76
N LEU A 84 43.58 -18.10 3.11
CA LEU A 84 43.64 -17.53 4.45
C LEU A 84 43.25 -16.06 4.37
N GLY A 85 42.39 -15.58 5.26
CA GLY A 85 41.95 -14.20 5.26
C GLY A 85 41.86 -13.63 6.67
N ALA A 86 42.16 -12.33 6.77
CA ALA A 86 41.94 -11.52 7.96
C ALA A 86 41.04 -10.34 7.58
N LEU A 87 40.13 -9.97 8.48
CA LEU A 87 39.26 -8.82 8.28
C LEU A 87 40.11 -7.55 8.16
N ASP A 88 39.85 -6.79 7.10
CA ASP A 88 40.55 -5.53 6.80
C ASP A 88 39.68 -4.32 7.10
N ASP A 89 38.39 -4.40 6.76
CA ASP A 89 37.45 -3.28 6.85
C ASP A 89 35.98 -3.77 6.98
N ARG A 90 35.12 -2.92 7.56
CA ARG A 90 33.66 -3.10 7.61
C ARG A 90 33.00 -1.84 7.07
N ARG A 91 32.22 -1.98 5.99
CA ARG A 91 31.60 -0.86 5.28
C ARG A 91 30.08 -0.94 5.35
N GLU A 92 29.40 0.20 5.34
CA GLU A 92 27.97 0.20 5.05
C GLU A 92 27.71 -0.33 3.64
N TYR A 93 26.63 -1.07 3.49
CA TYR A 93 26.13 -1.60 2.23
C TYR A 93 25.59 -0.45 1.36
N ALA A 94 26.51 0.29 0.75
CA ALA A 94 26.21 1.38 -0.16
C ALA A 94 26.32 0.90 -1.61
N LEU A 95 25.18 0.76 -2.28
CA LEU A 95 25.14 0.47 -3.71
C LEU A 95 25.38 1.75 -4.53
N SER A 96 26.60 2.26 -4.45
CA SER A 96 27.06 3.38 -5.28
C SER A 96 27.71 2.87 -6.56
N ALA A 97 27.63 3.68 -7.63
CA ALA A 97 27.84 3.33 -9.03
C ALA A 97 29.30 2.98 -9.44
N GLY A 98 29.97 2.08 -8.74
CA GLY A 98 31.34 1.65 -9.06
C GLY A 98 31.66 0.22 -8.62
N ARG A 99 31.82 -0.68 -9.61
CA ARG A 99 32.43 -2.04 -9.58
C ARG A 99 32.01 -3.08 -8.53
N THR A 100 31.29 -2.74 -7.45
CA THR A 100 30.77 -3.74 -6.49
C THR A 100 29.40 -4.24 -6.91
N SER A 101 29.36 -5.39 -7.60
CA SER A 101 28.13 -6.04 -8.07
C SER A 101 27.47 -6.88 -6.98
N GLY A 102 26.80 -6.22 -6.02
CA GLY A 102 25.86 -6.89 -5.14
C GLY A 102 24.56 -7.23 -5.90
N TYR A 103 23.92 -8.33 -5.52
CA TYR A 103 22.61 -8.72 -5.99
C TYR A 103 21.57 -8.46 -4.90
N GLU A 104 20.40 -7.98 -5.29
CA GLU A 104 19.24 -7.82 -4.43
C GLU A 104 18.06 -8.48 -5.14
N PHE A 105 17.38 -9.38 -4.43
CA PHE A 105 16.29 -10.19 -4.96
C PHE A 105 15.03 -10.04 -4.11
N SER A 106 13.88 -10.02 -4.77
CA SER A 106 12.62 -10.44 -4.16
C SER A 106 12.57 -11.96 -4.22
N THR A 107 12.16 -12.64 -3.15
CA THR A 107 12.30 -14.10 -3.07
C THR A 107 10.99 -14.81 -2.75
N GLU A 108 10.90 -16.08 -3.16
CA GLU A 108 9.77 -16.97 -2.95
C GLU A 108 10.25 -18.37 -2.52
N VAL A 109 9.48 -19.05 -1.68
CA VAL A 109 9.69 -20.47 -1.30
C VAL A 109 8.53 -21.33 -1.78
N GLU A 110 8.81 -22.57 -2.16
CA GLU A 110 7.78 -23.55 -2.48
C GLU A 110 7.43 -24.39 -1.24
N ASP A 111 6.13 -24.53 -0.98
CA ASP A 111 5.59 -25.51 -0.04
C ASP A 111 4.43 -26.27 -0.68
N ALA A 112 4.50 -27.60 -0.63
CA ALA A 112 3.51 -28.52 -1.22
C ALA A 112 3.05 -28.19 -2.67
N GLY A 113 3.93 -27.66 -3.53
CA GLY A 113 3.61 -27.33 -4.92
C GLY A 113 3.14 -25.88 -5.17
N ARG A 114 3.05 -25.03 -4.13
CA ARG A 114 2.68 -23.61 -4.26
C ARG A 114 3.86 -22.70 -3.84
N TRP A 115 4.09 -21.64 -4.61
CA TRP A 115 5.11 -20.62 -4.30
C TRP A 115 4.50 -19.49 -3.44
N SER A 116 5.21 -19.04 -2.42
CA SER A 116 4.83 -17.91 -1.56
C SER A 116 5.99 -16.95 -1.31
N GLY A 117 5.68 -15.67 -1.09
CA GLY A 117 6.68 -14.62 -0.87
C GLY A 117 7.51 -14.87 0.40
N ALA A 118 8.85 -14.75 0.28
CA ALA A 118 9.82 -15.10 1.30
C ALA A 118 10.75 -13.94 1.71
N GLY A 119 10.38 -12.70 1.37
CA GLY A 119 11.13 -11.48 1.71
C GLY A 119 12.23 -11.14 0.69
N ARG A 120 13.18 -10.29 1.09
CA ARG A 120 14.31 -9.87 0.24
C ARG A 120 15.58 -10.66 0.58
N LEU A 121 16.38 -10.94 -0.44
CA LEU A 121 17.72 -11.50 -0.29
C LEU A 121 18.75 -10.56 -0.92
N ARG A 122 19.78 -10.19 -0.17
CA ARG A 122 20.95 -9.46 -0.66
C ARG A 122 22.17 -10.36 -0.58
N VAL A 123 22.90 -10.47 -1.69
CA VAL A 123 24.12 -11.28 -1.78
C VAL A 123 25.20 -10.49 -2.51
N LEU A 124 26.35 -10.32 -1.88
CA LEU A 124 27.58 -9.81 -2.48
C LEU A 124 28.70 -10.79 -2.15
N VAL A 125 29.29 -11.36 -3.21
CA VAL A 125 30.52 -12.14 -3.15
C VAL A 125 31.40 -11.65 -4.29
N ASP A 126 32.48 -10.95 -3.96
CA ASP A 126 33.47 -10.47 -4.94
C ASP A 126 34.85 -10.95 -4.51
N ASP A 127 35.42 -11.90 -5.26
CA ASP A 127 36.74 -12.49 -5.02
C ASP A 127 37.86 -11.76 -5.78
N GLY A 128 37.55 -10.60 -6.37
CA GLY A 128 38.44 -9.82 -7.23
C GLY A 128 38.70 -10.44 -8.61
N GLY A 129 38.01 -11.53 -8.96
CA GLY A 129 38.05 -12.18 -10.27
C GLY A 129 37.30 -11.39 -11.35
N ARG A 130 37.59 -11.69 -12.63
CA ARG A 130 36.85 -11.12 -13.78
C ARG A 130 35.61 -11.94 -14.15
N SER A 131 35.52 -13.17 -13.66
CA SER A 131 34.44 -14.11 -13.97
C SER A 131 33.29 -13.94 -12.98
N PRO A 132 32.04 -13.74 -13.44
CA PRO A 132 30.92 -13.53 -12.54
C PRO A 132 30.60 -14.79 -11.74
N VAL A 133 30.08 -14.59 -10.52
CA VAL A 133 29.57 -15.67 -9.67
C VAL A 133 28.30 -16.26 -10.28
N ARG A 134 28.19 -17.59 -10.26
CA ARG A 134 27.07 -18.37 -10.84
C ARG A 134 26.35 -19.21 -9.82
N TRP A 135 27.01 -19.56 -8.73
CA TRP A 135 26.41 -20.32 -7.66
C TRP A 135 27.01 -19.88 -6.34
N VAL A 136 26.18 -19.76 -5.31
CA VAL A 136 26.56 -19.41 -3.94
C VAL A 136 25.77 -20.29 -2.98
N SER A 137 26.42 -20.82 -1.96
CA SER A 137 25.77 -21.48 -0.84
C SER A 137 26.40 -21.05 0.46
N TRP A 138 25.60 -20.96 1.52
CA TRP A 138 26.09 -20.61 2.84
C TRP A 138 25.24 -21.25 3.93
N CYS A 139 25.83 -21.36 5.12
CA CYS A 139 25.09 -21.63 6.35
C CYS A 139 25.43 -20.60 7.42
N ASP A 140 24.48 -20.35 8.32
CA ASP A 140 24.65 -19.41 9.44
C ASP A 140 24.89 -20.14 10.77
N GLN A 141 25.15 -19.36 11.84
CA GLN A 141 25.36 -19.89 13.19
C GLN A 141 24.13 -20.63 13.77
N ALA A 142 22.93 -20.33 13.27
CA ALA A 142 21.70 -20.99 13.69
C ALA A 142 21.49 -22.35 12.99
N GLY A 143 22.31 -22.68 11.99
CA GLY A 143 22.20 -23.91 11.20
C GLY A 143 21.24 -23.82 10.02
N ASN A 144 20.79 -22.60 9.66
CA ASN A 144 20.05 -22.38 8.42
C ASN A 144 21.01 -22.52 7.24
N THR A 145 20.52 -23.04 6.12
CA THR A 145 21.33 -23.29 4.92
C THR A 145 20.63 -22.77 3.67
N TRP A 146 21.40 -22.17 2.78
CA TRP A 146 20.96 -21.70 1.47
C TRP A 146 21.90 -22.22 0.39
N SER A 147 21.35 -22.50 -0.79
CA SER A 147 22.06 -22.81 -2.02
C SER A 147 21.35 -22.11 -3.17
N VAL A 148 22.05 -21.25 -3.89
CA VAL A 148 21.48 -20.29 -4.84
C VAL A 148 22.29 -20.33 -6.13
N ALA A 149 21.65 -20.63 -7.25
CA ALA A 149 22.20 -20.59 -8.61
C ALA A 149 21.71 -19.33 -9.33
N LEU A 150 22.63 -18.45 -9.70
CA LEU A 150 22.36 -17.17 -10.34
C LEU A 150 22.19 -17.35 -11.86
N HIS A 151 21.09 -16.83 -12.41
CA HIS A 151 20.80 -16.92 -13.83
C HIS A 151 21.73 -16.04 -14.68
N ALA A 152 21.92 -16.42 -15.96
CA ALA A 152 22.83 -15.74 -16.86
C ALA A 152 22.26 -14.47 -17.45
N VAL A 153 22.85 -13.33 -17.09
CA VAL A 153 22.63 -12.06 -17.79
C VAL A 153 23.41 -12.08 -19.11
N SER A 154 22.71 -11.91 -20.24
CA SER A 154 23.25 -11.66 -21.59
C SER A 154 24.10 -10.39 -21.60
N PRO A 155 25.08 -10.26 -22.51
CA PRO A 155 25.79 -8.99 -22.74
C PRO A 155 24.88 -7.78 -23.01
N THR A 156 23.63 -8.01 -23.41
CA THR A 156 22.59 -6.99 -23.66
C THR A 156 21.82 -6.56 -22.41
N GLY A 157 21.98 -7.25 -21.27
CA GLY A 157 21.24 -6.98 -20.03
C GLY A 157 20.07 -7.94 -19.76
N ASN A 158 19.68 -8.75 -20.75
CA ASN A 158 18.52 -9.66 -20.70
C ASN A 158 18.93 -11.06 -20.23
N GLU A 159 18.07 -11.78 -19.51
CA GLU A 159 18.35 -13.15 -19.06
C GLU A 159 18.22 -14.16 -20.21
N ASP A 160 19.19 -15.06 -20.41
CA ASP A 160 19.03 -16.18 -21.35
C ASP A 160 18.20 -17.29 -20.70
N VAL A 161 16.93 -17.35 -21.08
CA VAL A 161 15.93 -18.27 -20.52
C VAL A 161 15.78 -19.55 -21.34
N THR A 162 16.65 -19.79 -22.33
CA THR A 162 16.59 -20.97 -23.20
C THR A 162 16.70 -22.29 -22.42
N GLY A 163 17.36 -22.27 -21.25
CA GLY A 163 17.45 -23.43 -20.35
C GLY A 163 16.10 -23.87 -19.75
N LEU A 164 15.06 -23.03 -19.83
CA LEU A 164 13.70 -23.40 -19.41
C LEU A 164 12.96 -24.22 -20.48
N VAL A 165 13.47 -24.32 -21.70
CA VAL A 165 12.83 -25.11 -22.75
C VAL A 165 12.88 -26.59 -22.37
N SER A 166 11.71 -27.11 -21.99
CA SER A 166 11.48 -28.49 -21.58
C SER A 166 11.20 -29.43 -22.74
N ASP A 167 10.70 -28.91 -23.86
CA ASP A 167 10.36 -29.68 -25.05
C ASP A 167 10.52 -28.81 -26.31
N VAL A 168 10.95 -29.43 -27.41
CA VAL A 168 11.11 -28.78 -28.71
C VAL A 168 10.66 -29.72 -29.84
N TRP A 169 9.86 -29.19 -30.75
CA TRP A 169 9.33 -29.93 -31.89
C TRP A 169 9.56 -29.16 -33.19
N ALA A 170 9.80 -29.88 -34.28
CA ALA A 170 9.94 -29.31 -35.62
C ALA A 170 9.01 -30.03 -36.60
N SER A 171 8.44 -29.29 -37.54
CA SER A 171 7.61 -29.86 -38.62
C SER A 171 8.39 -30.75 -39.58
N ALA A 172 9.68 -30.47 -39.76
CA ALA A 172 10.60 -31.23 -40.58
C ALA A 172 12.01 -31.21 -39.97
N GLU A 173 12.71 -32.33 -40.06
CA GLU A 173 14.10 -32.45 -39.59
C GLU A 173 14.79 -33.69 -40.19
N HIS A 174 16.12 -33.75 -40.15
CA HIS A 174 16.89 -34.88 -40.69
C HIS A 174 17.45 -35.79 -39.60
N ARG A 175 16.55 -36.59 -39.00
CA ARG A 175 16.88 -37.54 -37.93
C ARG A 175 17.98 -38.54 -38.30
N GLY A 176 18.07 -38.94 -39.57
CA GLY A 176 19.07 -39.89 -40.06
C GLY A 176 20.53 -39.44 -39.91
N ALA A 177 20.78 -38.12 -39.88
CA ALA A 177 22.09 -37.53 -39.63
C ALA A 177 22.22 -36.87 -38.25
N GLY A 178 21.22 -37.02 -37.37
CA GLY A 178 21.21 -36.36 -36.06
C GLY A 178 20.97 -34.85 -36.11
N GLU A 179 20.52 -34.30 -37.24
CA GLU A 179 20.26 -32.86 -37.42
C GLU A 179 18.83 -32.50 -37.02
N VAL A 180 18.56 -32.57 -35.71
CA VAL A 180 17.22 -32.54 -35.10
C VAL A 180 16.96 -31.26 -34.31
N ALA A 181 15.69 -30.99 -33.99
CA ALA A 181 15.25 -29.77 -33.31
C ALA A 181 15.93 -29.55 -31.94
N ALA A 182 16.29 -30.63 -31.23
CA ALA A 182 17.00 -30.57 -29.95
C ALA A 182 18.36 -29.83 -30.04
N ASN A 183 19.02 -29.87 -31.20
CA ASN A 183 20.31 -29.18 -31.40
C ASN A 183 20.16 -27.66 -31.31
N LEU A 184 18.96 -27.11 -31.55
CA LEU A 184 18.71 -25.67 -31.47
C LEU A 184 18.96 -25.09 -30.07
N LEU A 185 18.89 -25.93 -29.02
CA LEU A 185 19.04 -25.52 -27.62
C LEU A 185 20.51 -25.55 -27.15
N ASP A 186 21.40 -26.32 -27.78
CA ASP A 186 22.83 -26.33 -27.44
C ASP A 186 23.69 -26.60 -28.68
N ALA A 187 24.56 -25.64 -29.01
CA ALA A 187 25.39 -25.63 -30.22
C ALA A 187 26.58 -26.59 -30.17
N ARG A 188 26.79 -27.31 -29.05
CA ARG A 188 28.07 -27.98 -28.78
C ARG A 188 28.47 -28.99 -29.85
N ASP A 189 27.54 -29.65 -30.55
CA ASP A 189 27.88 -30.73 -31.49
C ASP A 189 26.92 -30.91 -32.70
N GLY A 190 26.06 -29.94 -33.06
CA GLY A 190 25.13 -30.14 -34.18
C GLY A 190 24.33 -28.92 -34.64
N LYS A 191 23.58 -29.09 -35.73
CA LYS A 191 22.62 -28.12 -36.27
C LYS A 191 21.24 -28.76 -36.43
N TRP A 192 20.20 -27.95 -36.60
CA TRP A 192 18.94 -28.42 -37.16
C TRP A 192 18.94 -28.22 -38.68
N PHE A 193 18.44 -29.21 -39.41
CA PHE A 193 18.27 -29.16 -40.86
C PHE A 193 16.90 -29.70 -41.23
N ALA A 194 16.16 -28.97 -42.05
CA ALA A 194 14.91 -29.41 -42.65
C ALA A 194 15.06 -29.52 -44.18
N PRO A 195 14.66 -30.65 -44.79
CA PRO A 195 14.64 -30.81 -46.25
C PRO A 195 13.45 -30.06 -46.90
N GLU A 196 13.04 -28.93 -46.32
CA GLU A 196 11.93 -28.10 -46.76
C GLU A 196 12.34 -26.62 -46.75
N ARG A 197 11.68 -25.81 -47.56
CA ARG A 197 11.93 -24.37 -47.67
C ARG A 197 11.30 -23.56 -46.53
N THR A 198 10.28 -24.10 -45.87
CA THR A 198 9.53 -23.51 -44.76
C THR A 198 9.41 -24.54 -43.65
N ALA A 199 9.36 -24.10 -42.39
CA ALA A 199 9.19 -25.02 -41.27
C ALA A 199 8.59 -24.31 -40.06
N VAL A 200 7.96 -25.10 -39.18
CA VAL A 200 7.46 -24.66 -37.89
C VAL A 200 8.32 -25.28 -36.80
N LEU A 201 8.78 -24.46 -35.86
CA LEU A 201 9.52 -24.86 -34.67
C LEU A 201 8.73 -24.44 -33.42
N ASP A 202 8.32 -25.42 -32.62
CA ASP A 202 7.60 -25.19 -31.36
C ASP A 202 8.52 -25.44 -30.17
N PHE A 203 8.52 -24.51 -29.23
CA PHE A 203 9.30 -24.55 -28.00
C PHE A 203 8.35 -24.45 -26.81
N ARG A 204 8.50 -25.36 -25.84
CA ARG A 204 7.74 -25.33 -24.59
C ARG A 204 8.67 -25.08 -23.41
N LEU A 205 8.47 -23.96 -22.73
CA LEU A 205 9.15 -23.63 -21.49
C LEU A 205 8.49 -24.35 -20.31
N SER A 206 9.26 -24.62 -19.27
CA SER A 206 8.77 -25.23 -18.03
C SER A 206 7.86 -24.30 -17.22
N GLN A 207 7.85 -23.00 -17.53
CA GLN A 207 7.02 -21.97 -16.92
C GLN A 207 6.76 -20.82 -17.91
N PRO A 208 5.65 -20.07 -17.79
CA PRO A 208 5.41 -18.89 -18.61
C PRO A 208 6.41 -17.78 -18.32
N ILE A 209 7.01 -17.19 -19.34
CA ILE A 209 7.99 -16.09 -19.23
C ILE A 209 7.70 -15.03 -20.30
N GLU A 210 7.91 -13.75 -19.96
CA GLU A 210 7.94 -12.68 -20.94
C GLU A 210 9.29 -12.63 -21.64
N VAL A 211 9.41 -13.35 -22.75
CA VAL A 211 10.55 -13.21 -23.66
C VAL A 211 10.40 -11.89 -24.41
N ASP A 212 11.42 -11.04 -24.36
CA ASP A 212 11.44 -9.74 -25.04
C ASP A 212 12.41 -9.71 -26.24
N GLN A 213 13.31 -10.68 -26.32
CA GLN A 213 14.29 -10.82 -27.38
C GLN A 213 14.50 -12.30 -27.70
N TYR A 214 14.88 -12.60 -28.95
CA TYR A 214 15.37 -13.91 -29.32
C TYR A 214 16.60 -13.76 -30.20
N ALA A 215 17.42 -14.81 -30.27
CA ALA A 215 18.57 -14.84 -31.16
C ALA A 215 18.53 -16.10 -32.03
N LEU A 216 18.86 -15.91 -33.31
CA LEU A 216 19.05 -16.99 -34.27
C LEU A 216 20.53 -17.01 -34.67
N THR A 217 21.12 -18.20 -34.74
CA THR A 217 22.52 -18.38 -35.16
C THR A 217 22.57 -19.21 -36.44
N SER A 218 23.26 -18.68 -37.45
CA SER A 218 23.39 -19.32 -38.76
C SER A 218 24.28 -20.57 -38.70
N ALA A 219 23.94 -21.62 -39.45
CA ALA A 219 24.68 -22.89 -39.42
C ALA A 219 26.01 -22.83 -40.20
N ASN A 220 26.72 -23.96 -40.25
CA ASN A 220 28.11 -24.05 -40.71
C ASN A 220 28.30 -24.18 -42.24
N ASP A 221 27.31 -24.64 -43.01
CA ASP A 221 27.49 -25.09 -44.40
C ASP A 221 26.99 -24.11 -45.48
N ALA A 222 25.67 -23.85 -45.59
CA ALA A 222 25.11 -23.27 -46.81
C ALA A 222 24.24 -22.02 -46.56
N PRO A 223 24.69 -20.80 -46.92
CA PRO A 223 23.99 -19.55 -46.57
C PRO A 223 22.62 -19.37 -47.25
N ASP A 224 22.38 -20.06 -48.39
CA ASP A 224 21.10 -20.06 -49.10
C ASP A 224 19.97 -20.74 -48.29
N ARG A 225 20.33 -21.58 -47.31
CA ARG A 225 19.41 -22.31 -46.42
C ARG A 225 19.07 -21.60 -45.12
N ASP A 226 19.76 -20.50 -44.80
CA ASP A 226 19.47 -19.76 -43.58
C ASP A 226 18.09 -19.08 -43.67
N PRO A 227 17.33 -18.97 -42.57
CA PRO A 227 16.06 -18.25 -42.56
C PRO A 227 16.24 -16.79 -43.00
N ALA A 228 15.31 -16.33 -43.85
CA ALA A 228 15.26 -14.95 -44.33
C ALA A 228 13.95 -14.24 -43.96
N ALA A 229 12.88 -15.02 -43.69
CA ALA A 229 11.60 -14.51 -43.23
C ALA A 229 10.93 -15.50 -42.28
N TRP A 230 10.30 -15.00 -41.21
CA TRP A 230 9.58 -15.81 -40.23
C TRP A 230 8.60 -14.99 -39.40
N THR A 231 7.66 -15.70 -38.78
CA THR A 231 6.74 -15.20 -37.76
C THR A 231 7.06 -15.90 -36.44
N LEU A 232 7.21 -15.15 -35.36
CA LEU A 232 7.27 -15.67 -34.00
C LEU A 232 5.92 -15.43 -33.32
N SER A 233 5.38 -16.47 -32.68
CA SER A 233 4.12 -16.43 -31.95
C SER A 233 4.25 -17.02 -30.55
N GLY A 234 3.49 -16.51 -29.59
CA GLY A 234 3.39 -17.01 -28.21
C GLY A 234 2.02 -17.61 -27.91
N SER A 235 1.96 -18.59 -27.00
CA SER A 235 0.72 -19.21 -26.52
C SER A 235 0.84 -19.63 -25.05
N THR A 236 -0.29 -19.64 -24.33
CA THR A 236 -0.42 -20.14 -22.95
C THR A 236 -1.11 -21.50 -22.87
N ASP A 237 -1.74 -21.96 -23.96
CA ASP A 237 -2.55 -23.18 -23.99
C ASP A 237 -2.16 -24.14 -25.13
N GLY A 238 -1.27 -23.71 -26.03
CA GLY A 238 -0.83 -24.43 -27.23
C GLY A 238 -1.88 -24.51 -28.35
N LYS A 239 -3.07 -23.94 -28.16
CA LYS A 239 -4.19 -23.94 -29.11
C LYS A 239 -4.35 -22.57 -29.77
N VAL A 240 -4.34 -21.51 -28.97
CA VAL A 240 -4.46 -20.12 -29.43
C VAL A 240 -3.07 -19.50 -29.45
N TRP A 241 -2.64 -19.04 -30.62
CA TRP A 241 -1.32 -18.47 -30.84
C TRP A 241 -1.45 -16.98 -31.21
N ARG A 242 -0.74 -16.12 -30.48
CA ARG A 242 -0.63 -14.69 -30.77
C ARG A 242 0.71 -14.41 -31.43
N THR A 243 0.71 -13.73 -32.56
CA THR A 243 1.95 -13.23 -33.18
C THR A 243 2.61 -12.19 -32.29
N VAL A 244 3.90 -12.36 -32.01
CA VAL A 244 4.71 -11.46 -31.17
C VAL A 244 5.83 -10.77 -31.96
N ASP A 245 6.29 -11.36 -33.07
CA ASP A 245 7.27 -10.74 -33.98
C ASP A 245 7.10 -11.24 -35.42
N VAL A 246 7.42 -10.39 -36.40
CA VAL A 246 7.46 -10.75 -37.82
C VAL A 246 8.73 -10.16 -38.43
N ARG A 247 9.49 -11.00 -39.13
CA ARG A 247 10.73 -10.62 -39.81
C ARG A 247 10.69 -11.01 -41.27
N ASP A 248 11.22 -10.14 -42.12
CA ASP A 248 11.39 -10.36 -43.54
C ASP A 248 12.68 -9.70 -44.03
N GLY A 249 13.28 -10.25 -45.09
CA GLY A 249 14.51 -9.73 -45.69
C GLY A 249 15.78 -9.90 -44.84
N GLU A 250 15.78 -10.81 -43.86
CA GLU A 250 16.94 -11.05 -43.01
C GLU A 250 18.05 -11.84 -43.72
N SER A 251 19.30 -11.55 -43.39
CA SER A 251 20.47 -12.21 -43.99
C SER A 251 21.62 -12.43 -43.01
N PHE A 252 22.36 -13.52 -43.17
CA PHE A 252 23.53 -13.85 -42.34
C PHE A 252 24.80 -13.80 -43.19
N THR A 253 25.60 -12.76 -42.96
CA THR A 253 26.84 -12.42 -43.69
C THR A 253 28.01 -13.37 -43.43
N THR A 254 28.03 -14.06 -42.29
CA THR A 254 29.08 -15.03 -41.91
C THR A 254 28.44 -16.28 -41.30
N ARG A 255 29.20 -17.39 -41.22
CA ARG A 255 28.75 -18.65 -40.58
C ARG A 255 28.89 -18.55 -39.07
N HIS A 256 28.03 -19.27 -38.33
CA HIS A 256 27.92 -19.14 -36.88
C HIS A 256 27.60 -17.70 -36.42
N GLN A 257 26.99 -16.92 -37.31
CA GLN A 257 26.64 -15.54 -37.01
C GLN A 257 25.37 -15.56 -36.18
N ARG A 258 25.50 -15.15 -34.92
CA ARG A 258 24.36 -14.86 -34.05
C ARG A 258 23.79 -13.49 -34.41
N LYS A 259 22.49 -13.44 -34.68
CA LYS A 259 21.70 -12.21 -34.79
C LYS A 259 20.67 -12.15 -33.68
N LEU A 260 20.52 -10.98 -33.07
CA LEU A 260 19.55 -10.67 -32.02
C LEU A 260 18.36 -9.92 -32.62
N TYR A 261 17.17 -10.30 -32.21
CA TYR A 261 15.91 -9.72 -32.62
C TYR A 261 15.11 -9.35 -31.37
N ARG A 262 14.64 -8.11 -31.30
CA ARG A 262 13.73 -7.67 -30.25
C ARG A 262 12.30 -7.99 -30.67
N ILE A 263 11.55 -8.63 -29.80
CA ILE A 263 10.15 -8.97 -30.05
C ILE A 263 9.34 -7.67 -30.09
N ALA A 264 8.53 -7.49 -31.13
CA ALA A 264 7.77 -6.26 -31.34
C ALA A 264 6.65 -6.09 -30.30
N GLU A 265 5.99 -7.21 -29.97
CA GLU A 265 4.93 -7.31 -28.97
C GLU A 265 5.25 -8.44 -27.97
N PRO A 266 6.19 -8.23 -27.02
CA PRO A 266 6.49 -9.25 -26.03
C PRO A 266 5.27 -9.53 -25.13
N GLY A 267 5.22 -10.75 -24.60
CA GLY A 267 4.16 -11.19 -23.71
C GLY A 267 4.57 -12.46 -22.98
N VAL A 268 3.86 -12.75 -21.89
CA VAL A 268 4.14 -13.89 -21.01
C VAL A 268 3.58 -15.18 -21.63
N TYR A 269 4.46 -16.08 -22.07
CA TYR A 269 4.07 -17.35 -22.69
C TYR A 269 4.94 -18.50 -22.19
N ASP A 270 4.35 -19.69 -22.07
CA ASP A 270 5.10 -20.95 -21.84
C ASP A 270 5.36 -21.69 -23.16
N ARG A 271 4.79 -21.21 -24.28
CA ARG A 271 4.97 -21.80 -25.61
C ARG A 271 5.30 -20.74 -26.63
N TYR A 272 6.34 -20.98 -27.42
CA TYR A 272 6.73 -20.13 -28.55
C TYR A 272 6.78 -20.96 -29.83
N ARG A 273 6.27 -20.39 -30.92
CA ARG A 273 6.27 -20.97 -32.26
C ARG A 273 7.02 -20.04 -33.21
N LEU A 274 8.09 -20.56 -33.81
CA LEU A 274 8.83 -19.89 -34.87
C LEU A 274 8.44 -20.53 -36.20
N GLU A 275 7.65 -19.83 -37.00
CA GLU A 275 7.21 -20.24 -38.33
C GLU A 275 8.09 -19.57 -39.38
N ILE A 276 9.02 -20.33 -39.96
CA ILE A 276 9.92 -19.85 -41.01
C ILE A 276 9.19 -19.90 -42.34
N THR A 277 8.93 -18.72 -42.90
CA THR A 277 8.13 -18.51 -44.13
C THR A 277 9.00 -18.32 -45.37
N GLY A 278 10.30 -18.06 -45.20
CA GLY A 278 11.22 -17.89 -46.32
C GLY A 278 12.70 -18.03 -45.95
N ASN A 279 13.49 -18.33 -46.98
CA ASN A 279 14.96 -18.42 -46.95
C ASN A 279 15.54 -17.78 -48.22
N ASN A 280 16.86 -17.84 -48.36
CA ASN A 280 17.63 -17.22 -49.44
C ASN A 280 17.63 -18.03 -50.76
N GLY A 281 16.52 -18.72 -51.07
CA GLY A 281 16.27 -19.38 -52.37
C GLY A 281 16.54 -20.89 -52.42
N SER A 282 16.98 -21.50 -51.32
CA SER A 282 17.21 -22.95 -51.25
C SER A 282 15.90 -23.73 -51.06
N PRO A 283 15.80 -25.00 -51.52
CA PRO A 283 14.69 -25.89 -51.16
C PRO A 283 14.79 -26.44 -49.71
N HIS A 284 15.78 -26.02 -48.93
CA HIS A 284 16.10 -26.55 -47.60
C HIS A 284 16.31 -25.43 -46.58
N LEU A 285 16.14 -25.76 -45.30
CA LEU A 285 16.37 -24.86 -44.17
C LEU A 285 17.43 -25.43 -43.22
N GLN A 286 18.13 -24.53 -42.53
CA GLN A 286 19.04 -24.89 -41.45
C GLN A 286 19.10 -23.81 -40.38
N LEU A 287 19.44 -24.19 -39.16
CA LEU A 287 19.77 -23.25 -38.09
C LEU A 287 20.63 -23.92 -37.03
N GLU A 288 21.59 -23.18 -36.45
CA GLU A 288 22.45 -23.71 -35.39
C GLU A 288 21.76 -23.61 -34.03
N THR A 289 21.30 -22.41 -33.65
CA THR A 289 20.62 -22.20 -32.36
C THR A 289 19.46 -21.23 -32.44
N VAL A 290 18.47 -21.46 -31.57
CA VAL A 290 17.50 -20.46 -31.12
C VAL A 290 17.78 -20.15 -29.64
N ARG A 291 17.79 -18.87 -29.27
CA ARG A 291 17.88 -18.44 -27.87
C ARG A 291 16.72 -17.52 -27.54
N PHE A 292 16.07 -17.75 -26.41
CA PHE A 292 15.06 -16.85 -25.86
C PHE A 292 15.68 -16.01 -24.74
N LEU A 293 15.47 -14.71 -24.81
CA LEU A 293 15.97 -13.73 -23.87
C LEU A 293 14.77 -12.98 -23.29
N ALA A 294 14.73 -12.87 -21.97
CA ALA A 294 13.67 -12.14 -21.26
C ALA A 294 14.24 -10.88 -20.62
N ASP A 295 13.41 -9.84 -20.49
CA ASP A 295 13.71 -8.65 -19.69
C ASP A 295 13.54 -8.97 -18.19
N GLY A 296 14.23 -10.03 -17.76
CA GLY A 296 14.34 -10.44 -16.38
C GLY A 296 15.56 -9.77 -15.78
N GLY A 297 15.34 -8.86 -14.83
CA GLY A 297 16.37 -8.51 -13.86
C GLY A 297 16.90 -9.80 -13.25
N GLY A 298 18.12 -10.20 -13.64
CA GLY A 298 18.60 -11.58 -13.49
C GLY A 298 18.34 -12.21 -12.13
N GLY A 299 17.57 -13.30 -12.11
CA GLY A 299 17.13 -13.98 -10.88
C GLY A 299 18.05 -15.09 -10.39
N PHE A 300 17.50 -15.92 -9.50
CA PHE A 300 18.12 -17.16 -9.05
C PHE A 300 17.11 -18.27 -8.79
N THR A 301 17.58 -19.52 -8.84
CA THR A 301 16.89 -20.71 -8.34
C THR A 301 17.78 -21.44 -7.33
N GLY A 302 17.19 -22.21 -6.43
CA GLY A 302 17.94 -22.72 -5.29
C GLY A 302 17.10 -23.47 -4.29
N TYR A 303 17.69 -23.68 -3.11
CA TYR A 303 17.05 -24.29 -1.96
C TYR A 303 17.39 -23.54 -0.68
N ARG A 304 16.44 -23.52 0.24
CA ARG A 304 16.60 -23.00 1.59
C ARG A 304 16.13 -24.05 2.60
N ARG A 305 16.86 -24.19 3.70
CA ARG A 305 16.46 -25.01 4.84
C ARG A 305 16.62 -24.20 6.13
N ARG A 306 15.54 -24.10 6.90
CA ARG A 306 15.62 -23.61 8.28
C ARG A 306 16.06 -24.73 9.21
N ALA A 307 16.83 -24.39 10.24
CA ALA A 307 17.28 -25.37 11.22
C ALA A 307 16.07 -26.11 11.84
N GLY A 308 16.06 -27.44 11.74
CA GLY A 308 14.94 -28.28 12.22
C GLY A 308 13.77 -28.46 11.25
N TYR A 309 13.77 -27.80 10.09
CA TYR A 309 12.72 -27.91 9.07
C TYR A 309 13.19 -28.66 7.80
N ALA A 310 12.24 -28.96 6.92
CA ALA A 310 12.47 -29.56 5.61
C ALA A 310 13.20 -28.60 4.65
N LEU A 311 13.74 -29.17 3.57
CA LEU A 311 14.34 -28.41 2.47
C LEU A 311 13.21 -27.86 1.58
N HIS A 312 13.20 -26.56 1.35
CA HIS A 312 12.23 -25.91 0.46
C HIS A 312 12.93 -25.41 -0.81
N PRO A 313 12.36 -25.65 -2.00
CA PRO A 313 12.73 -24.93 -3.22
C PRO A 313 12.62 -23.42 -2.98
N TYR A 314 13.59 -22.69 -3.51
CA TYR A 314 13.77 -21.26 -3.24
C TYR A 314 14.16 -20.54 -4.53
N ARG A 315 13.48 -19.45 -4.87
CA ARG A 315 13.78 -18.66 -6.07
C ARG A 315 13.76 -17.18 -5.76
N GLY A 316 14.35 -16.37 -6.63
CA GLY A 316 14.25 -14.93 -6.52
C GLY A 316 14.42 -14.20 -7.84
N THR A 317 13.76 -13.05 -7.94
CA THR A 317 13.80 -12.12 -9.07
C THR A 317 14.59 -10.88 -8.66
N ARG A 318 15.49 -10.37 -9.51
CA ARG A 318 16.30 -9.21 -9.14
C ARG A 318 15.42 -7.98 -9.01
N VAL A 319 15.65 -7.22 -7.96
CA VAL A 319 15.01 -5.92 -7.81
C VAL A 319 15.65 -4.96 -8.82
N ALA A 320 14.91 -4.61 -9.89
CA ALA A 320 15.34 -3.65 -10.88
C ALA A 320 15.51 -2.26 -10.24
N ARG A 321 16.58 -1.55 -10.61
CA ARG A 321 16.79 -0.15 -10.22
C ARG A 321 16.62 0.74 -11.45
N PRO A 322 16.04 1.94 -11.29
CA PRO A 322 16.07 2.93 -12.35
C PRO A 322 17.53 3.28 -12.65
N GLN A 323 17.98 2.97 -13.88
CA GLN A 323 19.29 3.42 -14.34
C GLN A 323 19.24 4.92 -14.65
N VAL A 324 20.06 5.70 -13.96
CA VAL A 324 20.40 7.06 -14.39
C VAL A 324 21.37 6.93 -15.57
N LEU A 325 20.86 7.03 -16.79
CA LEU A 325 21.67 7.12 -18.01
C LEU A 325 22.19 8.55 -18.16
N LEU A 326 23.50 8.74 -18.00
CA LEU A 326 24.19 9.97 -18.41
C LEU A 326 24.30 9.99 -19.96
N PRO A 327 23.81 11.02 -20.66
CA PRO A 327 23.88 11.06 -22.12
C PRO A 327 25.29 11.48 -22.59
N ARG A 328 25.82 10.77 -23.60
CA ARG A 328 26.92 11.24 -24.46
C ARG A 328 26.35 11.76 -25.79
N PRO A 329 26.91 12.81 -26.39
CA PRO A 329 26.16 13.74 -27.25
C PRO A 329 26.30 13.42 -28.74
N LEU A 330 25.21 13.53 -29.50
CA LEU A 330 25.13 13.84 -30.94
C LEU A 330 23.66 14.19 -31.31
N PRO A 331 23.38 14.88 -32.42
CA PRO A 331 23.65 16.27 -32.77
C PRO A 331 22.35 17.12 -32.84
N GLU A 332 22.52 18.44 -32.84
CA GLU A 332 21.46 19.46 -32.78
C GLU A 332 20.35 19.32 -33.84
N ARG A 333 19.12 19.11 -33.36
CA ARG A 333 17.96 19.89 -33.81
C ARG A 333 16.91 19.93 -32.70
N ALA A 334 16.88 21.06 -32.02
CA ALA A 334 16.00 21.35 -30.90
C ALA A 334 14.54 21.47 -31.33
N ALA A 335 13.73 20.52 -30.89
CA ALA A 335 12.34 20.71 -30.50
C ALA A 335 12.07 19.72 -29.34
N GLU A 336 12.44 20.20 -28.14
CA GLU A 336 12.06 19.77 -26.78
C GLU A 336 11.40 18.39 -26.62
N TRP A 337 12.20 17.36 -26.28
CA TRP A 337 11.71 16.17 -25.59
C TRP A 337 11.56 16.48 -24.09
N GLU A 338 10.42 17.04 -23.70
CA GLU A 338 9.98 16.95 -22.31
C GLU A 338 9.36 15.55 -22.09
N GLY A 339 9.97 14.76 -21.19
CA GLY A 339 9.33 13.55 -20.67
C GLY A 339 7.97 13.88 -20.06
N TRP A 340 7.05 12.91 -20.04
CA TRP A 340 5.71 13.11 -19.48
C TRP A 340 5.78 13.67 -18.05
N ARG A 341 4.93 14.66 -17.76
CA ARG A 341 4.74 15.24 -16.43
C ARG A 341 3.25 15.29 -16.09
N PRO A 342 2.87 15.06 -14.82
CA PRO A 342 1.51 15.30 -14.35
C PRO A 342 1.03 16.72 -14.69
N GLY A 343 -0.20 16.87 -15.20
CA GLY A 343 -0.77 18.16 -15.63
C GLY A 343 -0.23 18.73 -16.95
N GLY A 344 0.47 17.93 -17.77
CA GLY A 344 1.02 18.32 -19.07
C GLY A 344 0.01 18.31 -20.24
N SER A 345 0.51 18.21 -21.48
CA SER A 345 -0.31 18.18 -22.71
C SER A 345 -0.64 16.79 -23.23
N TRP A 346 -0.13 15.74 -22.58
CA TRP A 346 -0.35 14.35 -22.98
C TRP A 346 -0.30 13.40 -21.77
N LEU A 347 -0.82 12.18 -21.92
CA LEU A 347 -0.89 11.12 -20.91
C LEU A 347 -0.37 9.80 -21.49
N PRO A 348 0.55 9.08 -20.82
CA PRO A 348 1.10 7.82 -21.30
C PRO A 348 0.16 6.64 -21.01
N LEU A 349 0.44 5.49 -21.60
CA LEU A 349 -0.16 4.21 -21.18
C LEU A 349 0.04 3.97 -19.69
N GLY A 350 -1.02 3.46 -19.03
CA GLY A 350 -1.08 3.27 -17.58
C GLY A 350 -1.24 4.58 -16.80
N GLY A 351 -1.24 5.73 -17.48
CA GLY A 351 -1.49 7.03 -16.86
C GLY A 351 -2.98 7.22 -16.55
N SER A 352 -3.26 7.98 -15.50
CA SER A 352 -4.61 8.39 -15.15
C SER A 352 -4.67 9.86 -14.77
N LEU A 353 -5.85 10.44 -14.90
CA LEU A 353 -6.22 11.74 -14.40
C LEU A 353 -7.26 11.53 -13.29
N SER A 354 -6.99 12.06 -12.10
CA SER A 354 -7.97 12.12 -11.00
C SER A 354 -7.98 13.56 -10.48
N MET A 355 -9.05 14.30 -10.80
CA MET A 355 -9.15 15.74 -10.60
C MET A 355 -8.10 16.59 -11.37
N GLU A 356 -7.24 15.96 -12.18
CA GLU A 356 -6.22 16.61 -13.02
C GLU A 356 -6.76 16.99 -14.40
N SER A 357 -6.11 17.95 -15.08
CA SER A 357 -6.46 18.39 -16.43
C SER A 357 -5.29 18.23 -17.41
N LEU A 358 -5.59 18.02 -18.70
CA LEU A 358 -4.59 18.08 -19.79
C LEU A 358 -4.80 19.33 -20.62
N THR A 359 -3.75 20.16 -20.78
CA THR A 359 -3.81 21.42 -21.54
C THR A 359 -2.88 21.37 -22.74
N SER A 360 -3.36 21.77 -23.92
CA SER A 360 -2.59 21.76 -25.17
C SER A 360 -1.33 22.63 -25.10
N THR A 361 -0.37 22.42 -26.00
CA THR A 361 0.94 23.10 -25.93
C THR A 361 0.85 24.62 -26.03
N SER A 362 -0.06 25.14 -26.85
CA SER A 362 -0.41 26.57 -26.96
C SER A 362 -1.18 27.11 -25.77
N GLY A 363 -1.70 26.25 -24.88
CA GLY A 363 -2.60 26.64 -23.80
C GLY A 363 -4.04 26.89 -24.24
N ARG A 364 -4.35 26.78 -25.53
CA ARG A 364 -5.67 27.12 -26.06
C ARG A 364 -6.75 26.15 -25.62
N PHE A 365 -6.46 24.85 -25.53
CA PHE A 365 -7.48 23.85 -25.21
C PHE A 365 -7.16 23.05 -23.96
N THR A 366 -8.18 22.73 -23.17
CA THR A 366 -8.02 21.91 -21.96
C THR A 366 -9.08 20.82 -21.88
N VAL A 367 -8.65 19.58 -21.61
CA VAL A 367 -9.50 18.46 -21.21
C VAL A 367 -9.88 18.61 -19.75
N LEU A 368 -11.18 18.68 -19.49
CA LEU A 368 -11.79 18.72 -18.17
C LEU A 368 -12.42 17.35 -17.89
N HIS A 369 -12.19 16.80 -16.70
CA HIS A 369 -12.87 15.59 -16.22
C HIS A 369 -13.18 15.71 -14.72
N GLY A 370 -14.26 15.10 -14.25
CA GLY A 370 -14.59 15.04 -12.82
C GLY A 370 -16.07 15.25 -12.48
N VAL A 371 -16.32 15.67 -11.23
CA VAL A 371 -17.63 15.79 -10.56
C VAL A 371 -18.55 16.90 -11.12
N TYR A 372 -18.27 17.41 -12.31
CA TYR A 372 -18.91 18.59 -12.88
C TYR A 372 -19.65 18.26 -14.17
N ASP A 373 -20.51 19.20 -14.61
CA ASP A 373 -21.31 19.08 -15.82
C ASP A 373 -20.73 20.02 -16.91
N PRO A 374 -20.23 19.51 -18.05
CA PRO A 374 -20.17 18.10 -18.44
C PRO A 374 -18.98 17.33 -17.80
N PRO A 375 -19.13 16.01 -17.56
CA PRO A 375 -18.18 15.22 -16.78
C PRO A 375 -16.88 14.87 -17.51
N LEU A 376 -16.87 14.97 -18.85
CA LEU A 376 -15.66 14.90 -19.67
C LEU A 376 -15.86 15.77 -20.92
N ALA A 377 -15.07 16.83 -21.04
CA ALA A 377 -15.21 17.85 -22.08
C ALA A 377 -13.87 18.51 -22.44
N ILE A 378 -13.81 19.15 -23.61
CA ILE A 378 -12.69 19.98 -24.05
C ILE A 378 -13.18 21.43 -24.10
N ARG A 379 -12.51 22.32 -23.37
CA ARG A 379 -12.80 23.76 -23.36
C ARG A 379 -11.78 24.53 -24.20
N ASP A 380 -12.24 25.50 -24.98
CA ASP A 380 -11.39 26.54 -25.57
C ASP A 380 -11.18 27.66 -24.54
N ASN A 381 -9.96 27.82 -24.05
CA ASN A 381 -9.61 28.83 -23.05
C ASN A 381 -9.62 30.27 -23.62
N LEU A 382 -9.68 30.44 -24.93
CA LEU A 382 -9.85 31.75 -25.55
C LEU A 382 -11.30 32.25 -25.43
N THR A 383 -12.27 31.36 -25.65
CA THR A 383 -13.71 31.71 -25.67
C THR A 383 -14.43 31.36 -24.36
N GLY A 384 -13.89 30.40 -23.60
CA GLY A 384 -14.55 29.81 -22.43
C GLY A 384 -15.57 28.72 -22.76
N GLU A 385 -15.80 28.44 -24.04
CA GLU A 385 -16.82 27.50 -24.52
C GLU A 385 -16.29 26.05 -24.57
N HIS A 386 -17.20 25.08 -24.41
CA HIS A 386 -16.88 23.67 -24.65
C HIS A 386 -16.93 23.37 -26.15
N VAL A 387 -15.80 22.94 -26.72
CA VAL A 387 -15.67 22.60 -28.15
C VAL A 387 -15.95 21.12 -28.42
N TRP A 388 -15.94 20.30 -27.37
CA TRP A 388 -16.34 18.90 -27.42
C TRP A 388 -16.79 18.44 -26.04
N VAL A 389 -17.80 17.59 -26.02
CA VAL A 389 -18.35 16.98 -24.82
C VAL A 389 -18.57 15.51 -25.13
N SER A 390 -18.04 14.64 -24.27
CA SER A 390 -18.30 13.21 -24.39
C SER A 390 -19.73 12.86 -23.96
N ASP A 391 -20.19 11.67 -24.33
CA ASP A 391 -21.39 11.04 -23.79
C ASP A 391 -21.13 10.30 -22.45
N ALA A 392 -19.98 10.52 -21.82
CA ALA A 392 -19.66 9.91 -20.53
C ALA A 392 -20.62 10.40 -19.43
N GLY A 393 -21.00 9.49 -18.53
CA GLY A 393 -21.64 9.83 -17.27
C GLY A 393 -20.66 10.51 -16.29
N SER A 394 -21.14 10.85 -15.09
CA SER A 394 -20.29 11.39 -14.01
C SER A 394 -19.08 10.50 -13.79
N SER A 395 -17.87 11.03 -14.01
CA SER A 395 -16.61 10.30 -13.89
C SER A 395 -15.74 10.91 -12.81
N SER A 396 -15.04 10.06 -12.06
CA SER A 396 -14.10 10.44 -11.00
C SER A 396 -12.64 10.15 -11.36
N LEU A 397 -12.44 9.29 -12.37
CA LEU A 397 -11.14 8.86 -12.87
C LEU A 397 -11.19 8.71 -14.40
N LEU A 398 -10.23 9.27 -15.11
CA LEU A 398 -9.99 8.98 -16.52
C LEU A 398 -8.65 8.26 -16.63
N SER A 399 -8.62 7.04 -17.14
CA SER A 399 -7.38 6.25 -17.27
C SER A 399 -7.13 5.82 -18.69
N LEU A 400 -5.91 6.00 -19.18
CA LEU A 400 -5.44 5.32 -20.37
C LEU A 400 -4.85 3.97 -19.93
N GLY A 401 -5.62 2.91 -20.11
CA GLY A 401 -5.23 1.56 -19.71
C GLY A 401 -3.96 1.10 -20.44
N PRO A 402 -3.23 0.12 -19.87
CA PRO A 402 -2.05 -0.47 -20.53
C PRO A 402 -2.40 -1.20 -21.83
N ASP A 403 -3.67 -1.60 -21.98
CA ASP A 403 -4.25 -2.11 -23.21
C ASP A 403 -4.44 -1.02 -24.28
N GLY A 404 -4.29 0.25 -23.93
CA GLY A 404 -4.46 1.37 -24.84
C GLY A 404 -5.87 1.90 -24.94
N ASP A 405 -6.82 1.41 -24.14
CA ASP A 405 -8.16 1.99 -24.07
C ASP A 405 -8.19 3.19 -23.12
N LEU A 406 -8.76 4.30 -23.57
CA LEU A 406 -9.07 5.42 -22.68
C LEU A 406 -10.46 5.19 -22.07
N VAL A 407 -10.50 5.06 -20.75
CA VAL A 407 -11.68 4.67 -19.99
C VAL A 407 -11.98 5.71 -18.92
N ALA A 408 -13.24 6.14 -18.83
CA ALA A 408 -13.73 6.94 -17.72
C ALA A 408 -14.50 6.06 -16.73
N TRP A 409 -14.20 6.24 -15.46
CA TRP A 409 -14.77 5.49 -14.34
C TRP A 409 -15.52 6.43 -13.40
N ASP A 410 -16.66 6.00 -12.88
CA ASP A 410 -17.35 6.73 -11.82
C ASP A 410 -16.69 6.52 -10.45
N HIS A 411 -17.25 7.10 -9.39
CA HIS A 411 -16.69 6.98 -8.04
C HIS A 411 -16.93 5.59 -7.40
N HIS A 412 -17.72 4.73 -8.02
CA HIS A 412 -17.95 3.35 -7.62
C HIS A 412 -17.00 2.38 -8.37
N GLY A 413 -16.09 2.91 -9.21
CA GLY A 413 -15.19 2.11 -10.03
C GLY A 413 -15.88 1.44 -11.23
N GLN A 414 -17.11 1.84 -11.56
CA GLN A 414 -17.78 1.34 -12.76
C GLN A 414 -17.31 2.11 -13.99
N ARG A 415 -17.12 1.39 -15.09
CA ARG A 415 -16.81 1.99 -16.38
C ARG A 415 -18.05 2.71 -16.92
N VAL A 416 -18.00 4.03 -16.99
CA VAL A 416 -19.08 4.86 -17.54
C VAL A 416 -18.85 5.27 -18.99
N TRP A 417 -17.62 5.17 -19.49
CA TRP A 417 -17.28 5.51 -20.87
C TRP A 417 -15.97 4.87 -21.32
N SER A 418 -15.82 4.57 -22.61
CA SER A 418 -14.59 4.03 -23.19
C SER A 418 -14.47 4.39 -24.67
N THR A 419 -13.23 4.58 -25.13
CA THR A 419 -12.93 4.78 -26.56
C THR A 419 -13.03 3.52 -27.40
N GLY A 420 -13.05 2.33 -26.78
CA GLY A 420 -13.04 1.03 -27.47
C GLY A 420 -11.74 0.76 -28.23
N THR A 421 -10.62 1.35 -27.78
CA THR A 421 -9.33 1.29 -28.47
C THR A 421 -8.36 0.27 -27.87
N ALA A 422 -8.84 -0.53 -26.91
CA ALA A 422 -8.11 -1.65 -26.34
C ALA A 422 -7.44 -2.48 -27.45
N TRP A 423 -6.14 -2.67 -27.29
CA TRP A 423 -5.25 -3.46 -28.14
C TRP A 423 -5.09 -2.94 -29.58
N ARG A 424 -5.43 -1.67 -29.84
CA ARG A 424 -5.24 -1.04 -31.16
C ARG A 424 -3.89 -0.32 -31.34
N GLY A 425 -2.92 -0.57 -30.46
CA GLY A 425 -1.57 -0.02 -30.56
C GLY A 425 -1.41 1.41 -30.04
N VAL A 426 -2.39 1.94 -29.31
CA VAL A 426 -2.31 3.23 -28.63
C VAL A 426 -1.13 3.26 -27.66
N ARG A 427 -0.41 4.37 -27.61
CA ARG A 427 0.75 4.63 -26.73
C ARG A 427 0.58 5.83 -25.82
N ARG A 428 -0.23 6.81 -26.23
CA ARG A 428 -0.53 7.99 -25.42
C ARG A 428 -1.78 8.71 -25.89
N LEU A 429 -2.39 9.45 -24.98
CA LEU A 429 -3.41 10.45 -25.22
C LEU A 429 -2.74 11.83 -25.34
N GLU A 430 -3.11 12.62 -26.34
CA GLU A 430 -2.57 13.96 -26.58
C GLU A 430 -3.69 14.99 -26.75
N MET A 431 -3.57 16.13 -26.07
CA MET A 431 -4.38 17.32 -26.35
C MET A 431 -3.62 18.22 -27.33
N ARG A 432 -4.09 18.29 -28.58
CA ARG A 432 -3.42 19.00 -29.67
C ARG A 432 -3.87 20.46 -29.78
N ASP A 433 -3.02 21.31 -30.34
CA ASP A 433 -3.32 22.74 -30.54
C ASP A 433 -4.38 23.02 -31.61
N THR A 434 -4.81 21.99 -32.33
CA THR A 434 -5.96 22.02 -33.23
C THR A 434 -7.30 21.93 -32.49
N GLY A 435 -7.28 21.60 -31.20
CA GLY A 435 -8.47 21.26 -30.40
C GLY A 435 -8.81 19.78 -30.42
N GLU A 436 -8.04 18.97 -31.15
CA GLU A 436 -8.22 17.51 -31.22
C GLU A 436 -7.64 16.81 -29.99
N LEU A 437 -8.42 15.90 -29.39
CA LEU A 437 -7.95 14.95 -28.39
C LEU A 437 -7.71 13.62 -29.10
N ALA A 438 -6.45 13.19 -29.16
CA ALA A 438 -6.02 12.08 -30.00
C ALA A 438 -5.32 10.99 -29.18
N LEU A 439 -5.71 9.73 -29.41
CA LEU A 439 -4.94 8.57 -29.01
C LEU A 439 -3.98 8.21 -30.14
N THR A 440 -2.68 8.21 -29.85
CA THR A 440 -1.63 7.99 -30.86
C THR A 440 -0.84 6.74 -30.59
N ASP A 441 -0.39 6.07 -31.65
CA ASP A 441 0.50 4.92 -31.60
C ASP A 441 1.97 5.32 -31.42
N ALA A 442 2.88 4.33 -31.47
CA ALA A 442 4.32 4.54 -31.29
C ALA A 442 4.97 5.35 -32.42
N ASP A 443 4.38 5.34 -33.61
CA ASP A 443 4.86 6.03 -34.80
C ASP A 443 4.24 7.45 -34.92
N GLY A 444 3.37 7.83 -33.98
CA GLY A 444 2.63 9.09 -33.96
C GLY A 444 1.36 9.09 -34.82
N GLY A 445 0.96 7.94 -35.34
CA GLY A 445 -0.31 7.73 -36.04
C GLY A 445 -1.50 7.87 -35.08
N VAL A 446 -2.60 8.47 -35.55
CA VAL A 446 -3.82 8.65 -34.75
C VAL A 446 -4.68 7.39 -34.84
N VAL A 447 -4.83 6.69 -33.72
CA VAL A 447 -5.63 5.47 -33.58
C VAL A 447 -7.10 5.81 -33.28
N TRP A 448 -7.34 6.90 -32.54
CA TRP A 448 -8.65 7.44 -32.23
C TRP A 448 -8.58 8.95 -32.02
N SER A 449 -9.66 9.64 -32.35
CA SER A 449 -9.78 11.10 -32.27
C SER A 449 -11.16 11.50 -31.80
N SER A 450 -11.24 12.61 -31.06
CA SER A 450 -12.50 13.27 -30.70
C SER A 450 -13.29 13.81 -31.90
N GLY A 451 -12.69 13.85 -33.10
CA GLY A 451 -13.38 14.15 -34.36
C GLY A 451 -13.76 15.62 -34.55
N ILE A 452 -13.15 16.52 -33.79
CA ILE A 452 -13.42 17.97 -33.84
C ILE A 452 -12.76 18.53 -35.11
N PRO A 453 -13.52 19.21 -36.01
CA PRO A 453 -12.93 19.87 -37.17
C PRO A 453 -11.99 20.98 -36.73
N GLU A 454 -10.88 21.15 -37.46
CA GLU A 454 -9.82 22.12 -37.13
C GLU A 454 -10.41 23.53 -36.92
N ILE A 455 -10.39 24.00 -35.67
CA ILE A 455 -11.01 25.26 -35.29
C ILE A 455 -10.08 26.39 -35.71
N SER A 456 -10.45 27.08 -36.80
CA SER A 456 -9.69 28.21 -37.36
C SER A 456 -9.27 29.19 -36.26
N VAL A 457 -8.00 29.60 -36.31
CA VAL A 457 -7.40 30.57 -35.38
C VAL A 457 -8.16 31.88 -35.50
N SER A 458 -9.02 32.21 -34.52
CA SER A 458 -9.56 33.55 -34.42
C SER A 458 -8.42 34.49 -34.05
N SER A 459 -8.45 35.71 -34.58
CA SER A 459 -7.47 36.75 -34.30
C SER A 459 -7.64 37.28 -32.87
N GLY A 460 -7.05 36.57 -31.91
CA GLY A 460 -6.86 37.01 -30.53
C GLY A 460 -5.61 36.34 -29.97
N GLU A 461 -4.79 37.09 -29.23
CA GLU A 461 -3.70 36.46 -28.47
C GLU A 461 -4.32 35.55 -27.40
N PRO A 462 -3.99 34.25 -27.36
CA PRO A 462 -4.46 33.36 -26.31
C PRO A 462 -4.01 33.92 -24.96
N ARG A 463 -4.91 33.92 -23.96
CA ARG A 463 -4.48 34.13 -22.57
C ARG A 463 -3.44 33.05 -22.26
N THR A 464 -2.26 33.46 -21.81
CA THR A 464 -1.24 32.52 -21.33
C THR A 464 -1.81 31.80 -20.10
N VAL A 465 -2.04 30.50 -20.23
CA VAL A 465 -2.56 29.65 -19.16
C VAL A 465 -1.45 28.81 -18.58
N ALA A 466 -1.51 28.59 -17.27
CA ALA A 466 -0.53 27.79 -16.56
C ALA A 466 -0.73 26.28 -16.80
N ARG A 467 0.34 25.50 -16.75
CA ARG A 467 0.30 24.03 -16.97
C ARG A 467 1.35 23.30 -16.15
N GLY A 468 1.16 21.99 -15.97
CA GLY A 468 2.05 21.15 -15.17
C GLY A 468 2.09 21.60 -13.71
N ALA A 469 3.27 21.71 -13.13
CA ALA A 469 3.44 22.11 -11.73
C ALA A 469 3.51 23.62 -11.49
N ARG A 470 3.48 24.48 -12.53
CA ARG A 470 3.92 25.88 -12.41
C ARG A 470 3.01 26.87 -13.11
N MET A 471 2.97 28.08 -12.53
CA MET A 471 2.33 29.27 -13.07
C MET A 471 3.30 30.45 -12.96
N ARG A 472 3.59 31.09 -14.09
CA ARG A 472 4.53 32.22 -14.23
C ARG A 472 3.79 33.56 -14.23
N ARG A 473 4.52 34.65 -14.05
CA ARG A 473 3.97 36.01 -14.21
C ARG A 473 3.32 36.18 -15.57
N GLY A 474 2.12 36.73 -15.59
CA GLY A 474 1.25 36.88 -16.77
C GLY A 474 0.38 35.65 -17.07
N GLU A 475 0.56 34.52 -16.38
CA GLU A 475 -0.27 33.33 -16.59
C GLU A 475 -1.53 33.34 -15.72
N SER A 476 -2.51 32.51 -16.11
CA SER A 476 -3.79 32.36 -15.41
C SER A 476 -4.20 30.89 -15.28
N LEU A 477 -5.03 30.60 -14.27
CA LEU A 477 -5.71 29.33 -14.06
C LEU A 477 -7.22 29.62 -14.04
N TYR A 478 -7.94 29.06 -15.00
CA TYR A 478 -9.38 29.25 -15.15
C TYR A 478 -10.03 27.93 -15.55
N GLY A 479 -10.43 27.14 -14.55
CA GLY A 479 -11.04 25.84 -14.80
C GLY A 479 -10.01 24.79 -15.23
N GLN A 480 -8.79 24.83 -14.70
CA GLN A 480 -7.68 23.94 -15.00
C GLN A 480 -6.98 23.59 -13.69
N THR A 481 -5.98 22.70 -13.75
CA THR A 481 -5.20 22.29 -12.58
C THR A 481 -3.70 22.50 -12.76
N LEU A 482 -3.02 22.69 -11.64
CA LEU A 482 -1.58 22.51 -11.53
C LEU A 482 -1.30 21.31 -10.64
N THR A 483 -0.34 20.47 -11.03
CA THR A 483 -0.06 19.20 -10.35
C THR A 483 1.42 19.09 -10.02
N SER A 484 1.75 18.64 -8.82
CA SER A 484 3.14 18.41 -8.41
C SER A 484 3.83 17.39 -9.32
N ASP A 485 5.15 17.49 -9.46
CA ASP A 485 5.94 16.59 -10.32
C ASP A 485 5.76 15.10 -9.96
N ASP A 486 5.44 14.79 -8.70
CA ASP A 486 5.16 13.43 -8.20
C ASP A 486 3.68 13.02 -8.28
N GLY A 487 2.80 13.90 -8.79
CA GLY A 487 1.37 13.65 -8.91
C GLY A 487 0.59 13.61 -7.59
N SER A 488 1.25 13.86 -6.45
CA SER A 488 0.65 13.72 -5.12
C SER A 488 -0.24 14.89 -4.72
N THR A 489 -0.06 16.07 -5.32
CA THR A 489 -0.74 17.31 -4.94
C THR A 489 -1.29 18.02 -6.16
N VAL A 490 -2.56 18.43 -6.09
CA VAL A 490 -3.29 19.11 -7.18
C VAL A 490 -3.82 20.43 -6.66
N LEU A 491 -3.39 21.54 -7.25
CA LEU A 491 -4.06 22.83 -7.14
C LEU A 491 -5.15 22.87 -8.22
N PHE A 492 -6.38 22.76 -7.76
CA PHE A 492 -7.57 22.62 -8.55
C PHE A 492 -8.34 23.95 -8.63
N HIS A 493 -8.82 24.30 -9.82
CA HIS A 493 -9.71 25.43 -10.04
C HIS A 493 -10.84 24.99 -10.99
N ASP A 494 -12.12 25.12 -10.61
CA ASP A 494 -13.28 24.73 -11.46
C ASP A 494 -13.96 25.89 -12.19
N GLY A 495 -13.48 27.11 -11.97
CA GLY A 495 -14.09 28.33 -12.49
C GLY A 495 -14.72 29.18 -11.39
N ARG A 496 -14.90 28.63 -10.18
CA ARG A 496 -15.43 29.33 -8.99
C ARG A 496 -14.64 29.01 -7.72
N VAL A 497 -14.32 27.74 -7.50
CA VAL A 497 -13.68 27.21 -6.31
C VAL A 497 -12.22 26.92 -6.61
N LEU A 498 -11.37 27.28 -5.66
CA LEU A 498 -9.95 26.95 -5.63
C LEU A 498 -9.69 25.98 -4.47
N ARG A 499 -9.02 24.87 -4.74
CA ARG A 499 -8.62 23.89 -3.72
C ARG A 499 -7.20 23.41 -3.93
N CYS A 500 -6.45 23.24 -2.85
CA CYS A 500 -5.21 22.47 -2.88
C CYS A 500 -5.46 21.12 -2.19
N VAL A 501 -5.39 20.05 -2.98
CA VAL A 501 -5.71 18.67 -2.55
C VAL A 501 -4.43 17.85 -2.59
N VAL A 502 -4.19 17.06 -1.54
CA VAL A 502 -3.18 15.99 -1.58
C VAL A 502 -3.93 14.68 -1.80
N LYS A 503 -3.53 13.86 -2.78
CA LYS A 503 -4.21 12.59 -3.08
C LYS A 503 -4.25 11.71 -1.82
N GLY A 504 -5.44 11.23 -1.46
CA GLY A 504 -5.68 10.49 -0.22
C GLY A 504 -5.99 11.34 1.03
N HIS A 505 -6.09 12.67 0.89
CA HIS A 505 -6.40 13.59 2.00
C HIS A 505 -7.49 14.60 1.62
N THR A 506 -8.13 15.20 2.64
CA THR A 506 -9.02 16.35 2.45
C THR A 506 -8.21 17.60 2.09
N SER A 507 -8.83 18.54 1.36
CA SER A 507 -8.16 19.78 0.95
C SER A 507 -7.74 20.60 2.17
N HIS A 508 -6.48 21.05 2.19
CA HIS A 508 -5.92 21.85 3.27
C HIS A 508 -6.06 23.36 3.02
N TRP A 509 -6.38 23.75 1.78
CA TRP A 509 -6.58 25.13 1.39
C TRP A 509 -7.74 25.24 0.40
N ASP A 510 -8.86 25.79 0.86
CA ASP A 510 -10.04 26.03 0.03
C ASP A 510 -10.40 27.52 -0.03
N ARG A 511 -10.89 27.93 -1.19
CA ARG A 511 -11.54 29.22 -1.42
C ARG A 511 -12.83 28.98 -2.18
N TYR A 512 -13.96 29.16 -1.50
CA TYR A 512 -15.31 29.02 -2.05
C TYR A 512 -15.86 30.39 -2.43
N GLU A 513 -16.45 30.50 -3.62
CA GLU A 513 -17.17 31.70 -4.06
C GLU A 513 -18.41 31.33 -4.84
N ASP A 514 -19.40 32.21 -4.76
CA ASP A 514 -20.66 32.07 -5.50
C ASP A 514 -20.53 32.52 -6.97
N GLN A 515 -19.49 33.31 -7.29
CA GLN A 515 -19.26 33.89 -8.62
C GLN A 515 -18.07 33.26 -9.34
N GLN A 516 -18.13 33.24 -10.68
CA GLN A 516 -17.00 32.84 -11.51
C GLN A 516 -15.79 33.74 -11.25
N ASN A 517 -14.60 33.16 -11.34
CA ASN A 517 -13.35 33.89 -11.15
C ASN A 517 -12.19 33.19 -11.87
N VAL A 518 -11.06 33.87 -11.96
CA VAL A 518 -9.80 33.44 -12.58
C VAL A 518 -8.69 33.67 -11.57
N LEU A 519 -7.84 32.67 -11.32
CA LEU A 519 -6.58 32.87 -10.61
C LEU A 519 -5.53 33.41 -11.60
N VAL A 520 -4.82 34.48 -11.24
CA VAL A 520 -3.80 35.13 -12.08
C VAL A 520 -2.56 35.41 -11.23
N LEU A 521 -1.38 35.12 -11.77
CA LEU A 521 -0.13 35.67 -11.25
C LEU A 521 0.21 36.85 -12.16
N ASP A 522 -0.06 38.07 -11.72
CA ASP A 522 0.06 39.25 -12.58
C ASP A 522 1.53 39.56 -12.96
N ALA A 523 1.71 40.52 -13.87
CA ALA A 523 3.05 40.93 -14.32
C ALA A 523 3.89 41.53 -13.18
N GLU A 524 3.23 42.08 -12.15
CA GLU A 524 3.83 42.63 -10.95
C GLU A 524 4.18 41.56 -9.90
N GLY A 525 3.83 40.29 -10.15
CA GLY A 525 4.12 39.15 -9.28
C GLY A 525 3.12 38.89 -8.17
N PHE A 526 1.96 39.54 -8.17
CA PHE A 526 0.90 39.26 -7.21
C PHE A 526 -0.02 38.13 -7.70
N LEU A 527 -0.23 37.15 -6.83
CA LEU A 527 -1.24 36.13 -7.01
C LEU A 527 -2.60 36.72 -6.64
N ARG A 528 -3.49 36.83 -7.61
CA ARG A 528 -4.82 37.43 -7.47
C ARG A 528 -5.88 36.52 -8.02
N ARG A 529 -7.07 36.68 -7.47
CA ARG A 529 -8.31 36.16 -8.02
C ARG A 529 -9.10 37.32 -8.60
N LEU A 530 -9.43 37.22 -9.87
CA LEU A 530 -10.17 38.25 -10.61
C LEU A 530 -11.53 37.71 -11.03
N ALA A 531 -12.55 38.56 -11.07
CA ALA A 531 -13.82 38.22 -11.69
C ALA A 531 -13.66 38.19 -13.23
N PRO A 532 -14.62 37.63 -14.00
CA PRO A 532 -14.50 37.51 -15.45
C PRO A 532 -14.41 38.86 -16.18
N ASP A 533 -14.92 39.93 -15.56
CA ASP A 533 -14.81 41.32 -16.05
C ASP A 533 -13.45 41.98 -15.76
N GLY A 534 -12.54 41.26 -15.10
CA GLY A 534 -11.20 41.72 -14.73
C GLY A 534 -11.11 42.46 -13.39
N SER A 535 -12.21 42.63 -12.67
CA SER A 535 -12.19 43.24 -11.34
C SER A 535 -11.51 42.33 -10.29
N GLU A 536 -10.78 42.91 -9.35
CA GLU A 536 -10.09 42.16 -8.29
C GLU A 536 -11.08 41.67 -7.24
N VAL A 537 -11.21 40.34 -7.13
CA VAL A 537 -11.98 39.68 -6.06
C VAL A 537 -11.12 39.60 -4.80
N GLU A 538 -9.88 39.12 -4.95
CA GLU A 538 -8.96 38.93 -3.83
C GLU A 538 -7.50 39.02 -4.30
N ARG A 539 -6.66 39.66 -3.49
CA ARG A 539 -5.20 39.53 -3.60
C ARG A 539 -4.72 38.52 -2.56
N ILE A 540 -4.22 37.39 -3.03
CA ILE A 540 -3.85 36.25 -2.19
C ILE A 540 -2.43 36.41 -1.66
N ALA A 541 -1.46 36.76 -2.53
CA ALA A 541 -0.04 36.78 -2.19
C ALA A 541 0.80 37.64 -3.15
N GLY A 542 2.07 37.87 -2.81
CA GLY A 542 3.08 38.49 -3.68
C GLY A 542 3.82 39.67 -3.06
N PRO A 543 4.83 40.22 -3.77
CA PRO A 543 5.25 39.82 -5.12
C PRO A 543 6.09 38.54 -5.14
N GLY A 544 5.88 37.69 -6.15
CA GLY A 544 6.64 36.49 -6.47
C GLY A 544 6.85 36.36 -7.98
N ALA A 545 7.73 35.46 -8.39
CA ALA A 545 8.11 35.16 -9.77
C ALA A 545 7.33 33.97 -10.36
N GLU A 546 7.07 32.95 -9.54
CA GLU A 546 6.32 31.77 -9.97
C GLU A 546 5.54 31.15 -8.81
N LEU A 547 4.34 30.64 -9.09
CA LEU A 547 3.60 29.75 -8.21
C LEU A 547 3.91 28.31 -8.64
N VAL A 548 4.32 27.46 -7.70
CA VAL A 548 4.72 26.07 -7.94
C VAL A 548 3.93 25.14 -7.02
N VAL A 549 3.32 24.10 -7.57
CA VAL A 549 2.72 23.01 -6.79
C VAL A 549 3.81 22.00 -6.47
N VAL A 550 4.06 21.81 -5.19
CA VAL A 550 4.99 20.83 -4.63
C VAL A 550 4.21 19.80 -3.82
N ARG A 551 4.85 18.70 -3.43
CA ARG A 551 4.24 17.74 -2.51
C ARG A 551 3.76 18.46 -1.24
N GLY A 552 2.46 18.39 -0.99
CA GLY A 552 1.79 18.99 0.17
C GLY A 552 1.19 20.37 -0.05
N ALA A 553 1.70 21.20 -0.97
CA ALA A 553 1.31 22.62 -1.03
C ALA A 553 1.48 23.29 -2.40
N ALA A 554 0.80 24.42 -2.61
CA ALA A 554 1.12 25.41 -3.64
C ALA A 554 1.93 26.57 -3.03
N VAL A 555 3.11 26.84 -3.59
CA VAL A 555 4.06 27.83 -3.05
C VAL A 555 4.38 28.91 -4.08
N LEU A 556 4.22 30.17 -3.69
CA LEU A 556 4.68 31.31 -4.48
C LEU A 556 6.15 31.57 -4.12
N ARG A 557 7.02 31.62 -5.11
CA ARG A 557 8.47 31.87 -4.94
C ARG A 557 8.85 33.17 -5.61
N ASP A 558 9.81 33.90 -5.04
CA ASP A 558 10.42 35.08 -5.68
C ASP A 558 11.46 34.69 -6.75
N ASP A 559 12.08 35.69 -7.39
CA ASP A 559 13.09 35.50 -8.45
C ASP A 559 14.37 34.79 -7.96
N THR A 560 14.56 34.65 -6.64
CA THR A 560 15.68 33.90 -6.03
C THR A 560 15.31 32.47 -5.66
N GLY A 561 14.04 32.09 -5.82
CA GLY A 561 13.49 30.79 -5.44
C GLY A 561 13.03 30.70 -3.98
N VAL A 562 13.07 31.80 -3.22
CA VAL A 562 12.59 31.83 -1.84
C VAL A 562 11.07 31.84 -1.82
N ILE A 563 10.47 31.01 -0.96
CA ILE A 563 9.01 30.94 -0.80
C ILE A 563 8.53 32.23 -0.11
N VAL A 564 7.72 33.01 -0.83
CA VAL A 564 7.07 34.23 -0.34
C VAL A 564 5.64 33.98 0.17
N TRP A 565 5.01 32.87 -0.24
CA TRP A 565 3.70 32.44 0.25
C TRP A 565 3.50 30.94 0.05
N SER A 566 2.68 30.31 0.89
CA SER A 566 2.30 28.89 0.80
C SER A 566 0.82 28.71 1.11
N SER A 567 0.16 27.76 0.43
CA SER A 567 -1.21 27.34 0.68
C SER A 567 -1.39 26.66 2.05
N GLU A 568 -0.34 26.07 2.63
CA GLU A 568 -0.37 25.45 3.97
C GLU A 568 -0.42 26.47 5.13
N GLY A 569 -0.25 27.76 4.85
CA GLY A 569 -0.31 28.82 5.86
C GLY A 569 0.58 30.00 5.49
N GLY A 570 -0.05 31.12 5.13
CA GLY A 570 0.64 32.36 4.77
C GLY A 570 1.48 32.91 5.93
N ALA A 571 2.73 33.28 5.62
CA ALA A 571 3.61 33.95 6.57
C ALA A 571 2.99 35.28 7.05
N ARG A 572 2.69 35.37 8.36
CA ARG A 572 2.52 36.64 9.08
C ARG A 572 3.61 36.72 10.16
N PRO A 573 4.21 37.90 10.44
CA PRO A 573 5.37 38.00 11.31
C PRO A 573 5.03 37.53 12.73
N ALA A 574 5.93 36.73 13.31
CA ALA A 574 5.69 35.98 14.54
C ALA A 574 5.46 36.85 15.79
N PRO A 575 4.47 36.53 16.65
CA PRO A 575 4.65 36.61 18.09
C PRO A 575 5.27 35.29 18.56
N VAL A 576 6.33 35.42 19.37
CA VAL A 576 7.09 34.32 19.97
C VAL A 576 6.16 33.24 20.53
N ARG A 577 6.27 32.00 20.05
CA ARG A 577 5.72 30.82 20.72
C ARG A 577 6.83 29.80 20.97
N GLU A 578 6.89 29.42 22.24
CA GLU A 578 7.82 28.50 22.88
C GLU A 578 7.83 27.09 22.25
N PRO A 579 8.92 26.33 22.45
CA PRO A 579 9.14 25.05 21.78
C PRO A 579 8.05 24.02 22.09
N ALA A 580 7.77 23.16 21.10
CA ALA A 580 6.85 22.03 21.23
C ALA A 580 7.22 21.17 22.45
N LEU A 581 6.26 20.93 23.35
CA LEU A 581 6.43 19.99 24.46
C LEU A 581 6.24 18.55 23.95
N PRO A 582 7.13 17.61 24.35
CA PRO A 582 7.09 16.22 23.92
C PRO A 582 5.84 15.47 24.44
N HIS A 583 5.40 14.46 23.68
CA HIS A 583 4.35 13.51 24.08
C HIS A 583 4.70 12.84 25.42
N ASN A 584 3.72 12.70 26.33
CA ASN A 584 3.96 12.21 27.69
C ASN A 584 3.35 10.81 27.89
N ASP A 585 3.94 9.82 27.23
CA ASP A 585 3.52 8.41 27.26
C ASP A 585 3.44 7.85 28.70
N THR A 586 4.22 8.41 29.63
CA THR A 586 4.20 8.02 31.04
C THR A 586 2.91 8.46 31.74
N LEU A 587 2.37 9.63 31.41
CA LEU A 587 1.10 10.12 31.94
C LEU A 587 -0.08 9.34 31.35
N ALA A 588 -0.02 9.01 30.06
CA ALA A 588 -1.00 8.15 29.39
C ALA A 588 -1.05 6.75 30.01
N ALA A 589 0.11 6.13 30.24
CA ALA A 589 0.22 4.83 30.91
C ALA A 589 -0.29 4.88 32.36
N TRP A 590 -0.03 5.97 33.09
CA TRP A 590 -0.54 6.17 34.45
C TRP A 590 -2.07 6.22 34.49
N PHE A 591 -2.71 6.97 33.57
CA PHE A 591 -4.17 7.00 33.46
C PHE A 591 -4.72 5.62 33.10
N GLY A 592 -4.15 4.96 32.08
CA GLY A 592 -4.58 3.62 31.66
C GLY A 592 -4.52 2.60 32.80
N ALA A 593 -3.47 2.64 33.62
CA ALA A 593 -3.35 1.78 34.79
C ALA A 593 -4.34 2.11 35.92
N LEU A 594 -4.82 3.35 35.99
CA LEU A 594 -5.71 3.84 37.03
C LEU A 594 -7.19 3.56 36.71
N VAL A 595 -7.60 3.73 35.45
CA VAL A 595 -9.00 3.55 35.01
C VAL A 595 -9.28 2.16 34.44
N GLY A 596 -8.31 1.46 33.86
CA GLY A 596 -8.55 0.17 33.18
C GLY A 596 -9.33 0.33 31.86
N GLN A 597 -9.39 -0.75 31.06
CA GLN A 597 -10.13 -0.79 29.79
C GLN A 597 -11.57 -1.26 30.08
N GLY A 598 -12.59 -0.48 29.72
CA GLY A 598 -13.99 -0.96 29.71
C GLY A 598 -15.00 -0.32 30.68
N HIS A 599 -14.73 0.84 31.29
CA HIS A 599 -15.77 1.59 32.01
C HIS A 599 -15.88 3.04 31.51
N GLY A 600 -17.03 3.66 31.75
CA GLY A 600 -17.31 5.01 31.29
C GLY A 600 -16.68 6.02 32.22
N TYR A 601 -15.67 6.76 31.76
CA TYR A 601 -14.93 7.68 32.63
C TYR A 601 -15.22 9.14 32.32
N CYS A 602 -15.33 9.94 33.37
CA CYS A 602 -15.22 11.40 33.29
C CYS A 602 -13.90 11.84 33.94
N VAL A 603 -13.08 12.55 33.16
CA VAL A 603 -11.85 13.20 33.64
C VAL A 603 -11.99 14.71 33.46
N ALA A 604 -11.83 15.47 34.54
CA ALA A 604 -11.98 16.92 34.49
C ALA A 604 -10.85 17.64 35.22
N VAL A 605 -10.46 18.81 34.70
CA VAL A 605 -9.54 19.74 35.38
C VAL A 605 -10.35 20.91 35.91
N VAL A 606 -10.32 21.08 37.23
CA VAL A 606 -10.94 22.19 37.94
C VAL A 606 -9.85 23.15 38.39
N LYS A 607 -9.84 24.36 37.86
CA LYS A 607 -8.80 25.35 38.20
C LYS A 607 -9.06 25.99 39.57
N GLN A 608 -7.99 26.26 40.32
CA GLN A 608 -8.00 27.01 41.58
C GLN A 608 -8.98 26.43 42.63
N SER A 609 -8.79 25.17 43.02
CA SER A 609 -9.64 24.47 43.99
C SER A 609 -8.85 23.40 44.75
N THR A 610 -9.43 22.81 45.79
CA THR A 610 -8.84 21.67 46.50
C THR A 610 -9.62 20.36 46.27
N PRO A 611 -8.97 19.18 46.32
CA PRO A 611 -9.65 17.89 46.10
C PRO A 611 -10.87 17.69 47.00
N ALA A 612 -10.79 18.07 48.28
CA ALA A 612 -11.90 17.92 49.23
C ALA A 612 -13.10 18.82 48.88
N GLU A 613 -12.85 20.06 48.45
CA GLU A 613 -13.91 20.99 48.03
C GLU A 613 -14.60 20.52 46.74
N VAL A 614 -13.83 19.98 45.79
CA VAL A 614 -14.38 19.44 44.53
C VAL A 614 -15.28 18.24 44.82
N LEU A 615 -14.81 17.27 45.63
CA LEU A 615 -15.58 16.08 46.00
C LEU A 615 -16.85 16.42 46.79
N ALA A 616 -16.78 17.36 47.73
CA ALA A 616 -17.96 17.80 48.48
C ALA A 616 -19.02 18.46 47.58
N ARG A 617 -18.60 19.22 46.56
CA ARG A 617 -19.51 19.91 45.64
C ARG A 617 -20.23 18.98 44.66
N ILE A 618 -19.60 17.86 44.29
CA ILE A 618 -20.24 16.83 43.46
C ILE A 618 -21.05 15.83 44.27
N GLY A 619 -21.11 15.96 45.60
CA GLY A 619 -22.01 15.19 46.46
C GLY A 619 -21.35 14.09 47.29
N VAL A 620 -20.02 13.98 47.33
CA VAL A 620 -19.35 13.05 48.26
C VAL A 620 -19.50 13.58 49.69
N ALA A 621 -20.16 12.82 50.56
CA ALA A 621 -20.47 13.24 51.93
C ALA A 621 -19.21 13.67 52.71
N SER A 622 -19.30 14.80 53.42
CA SER A 622 -18.17 15.33 54.21
C SER A 622 -17.77 14.33 55.29
N GLY A 623 -16.57 13.75 55.16
CA GLY A 623 -16.04 12.70 56.05
C GLY A 623 -16.08 11.28 55.48
N ALA A 624 -16.77 11.06 54.37
CA ALA A 624 -16.80 9.76 53.67
C ALA A 624 -15.66 9.60 52.64
N ALA A 625 -14.94 10.69 52.33
CA ALA A 625 -13.80 10.63 51.43
C ALA A 625 -12.62 9.91 52.10
N VAL A 626 -12.19 8.80 51.50
CA VAL A 626 -11.06 7.98 51.95
C VAL A 626 -9.87 8.18 51.01
N ARG A 627 -8.66 8.04 51.56
CA ARG A 627 -7.44 8.03 50.75
C ARG A 627 -7.10 6.60 50.38
N GLY A 628 -6.87 6.35 49.09
CA GLY A 628 -6.52 5.03 48.61
C GLY A 628 -6.26 5.01 47.12
N THR A 629 -5.79 3.88 46.62
CA THR A 629 -5.70 3.65 45.18
C THR A 629 -7.07 3.47 44.55
N TRP A 630 -7.18 3.64 43.24
CA TRP A 630 -8.45 3.43 42.53
C TRP A 630 -9.08 2.06 42.83
N ARG A 631 -8.27 1.00 42.85
CA ARG A 631 -8.71 -0.36 43.25
C ARG A 631 -9.19 -0.43 44.70
N GLN A 632 -8.60 0.34 45.61
CA GLN A 632 -9.07 0.42 46.99
C GLN A 632 -10.39 1.19 47.10
N LEU A 633 -10.60 2.23 46.27
CA LEU A 633 -11.87 2.94 46.17
C LEU A 633 -12.97 2.07 45.56
N GLN A 634 -12.64 1.22 44.58
CA GLN A 634 -13.56 0.20 44.04
C GLN A 634 -14.03 -0.75 45.13
N ARG A 635 -13.09 -1.33 45.89
CA ARG A 635 -13.43 -2.19 47.04
C ARG A 635 -14.24 -1.45 48.12
N HIS A 636 -13.98 -0.15 48.30
CA HIS A 636 -14.75 0.67 49.23
C HIS A 636 -16.19 0.87 48.74
N ARG A 637 -16.41 1.14 47.45
CA ARG A 637 -17.74 1.16 46.83
C ARG A 637 -18.45 -0.17 47.03
N ASP A 638 -17.80 -1.28 46.69
CA ASP A 638 -18.38 -2.63 46.80
C ASP A 638 -18.78 -2.97 48.25
N ALA A 639 -18.12 -2.36 49.25
CA ALA A 639 -18.45 -2.52 50.67
C ALA A 639 -19.55 -1.56 51.18
N VAL A 640 -19.78 -0.42 50.52
CA VAL A 640 -20.71 0.63 50.95
C VAL A 640 -22.06 0.56 50.19
N GLY A 641 -22.10 -0.02 48.98
CA GLY A 641 -23.32 -0.24 48.19
C GLY A 641 -23.26 0.34 46.77
N GLU A 642 -24.42 0.41 46.09
CA GLU A 642 -24.54 0.94 44.73
C GLU A 642 -24.18 2.45 44.63
N GLY A 643 -23.42 2.82 43.60
CA GLY A 643 -23.01 4.19 43.33
C GLY A 643 -21.73 4.29 42.50
N SER A 644 -21.39 5.50 42.05
CA SER A 644 -20.22 5.78 41.22
C SER A 644 -19.05 6.27 42.06
N ILE A 645 -17.84 5.87 41.71
CA ILE A 645 -16.61 6.31 42.37
C ILE A 645 -16.25 7.70 41.85
N ALA A 646 -16.08 8.66 42.76
CA ALA A 646 -15.45 9.93 42.43
C ALA A 646 -14.16 10.12 43.22
N ALA A 647 -13.07 10.44 42.52
CA ALA A 647 -11.76 10.64 43.11
C ALA A 647 -11.11 11.93 42.59
N ALA A 648 -10.33 12.59 43.43
CA ALA A 648 -9.67 13.84 43.13
C ALA A 648 -8.21 13.84 43.61
N VAL A 649 -7.35 14.48 42.82
CA VAL A 649 -5.92 14.67 43.12
C VAL A 649 -5.50 16.10 42.80
N ALA A 650 -4.66 16.69 43.66
CA ALA A 650 -4.18 18.05 43.49
C ALA A 650 -2.98 18.10 42.53
N VAL A 651 -2.96 19.10 41.65
CA VAL A 651 -1.84 19.44 40.76
C VAL A 651 -1.57 20.92 40.88
N GLY A 652 -0.67 21.27 41.80
CA GLY A 652 -0.45 22.67 42.18
C GLY A 652 -1.74 23.28 42.76
N PRO A 653 -2.23 24.42 42.24
CA PRO A 653 -3.47 25.05 42.69
C PRO A 653 -4.74 24.46 42.06
N ASP A 654 -4.60 23.52 41.12
CA ASP A 654 -5.70 22.96 40.34
C ASP A 654 -5.96 21.49 40.76
N VAL A 655 -7.11 20.94 40.36
CA VAL A 655 -7.55 19.59 40.73
C VAL A 655 -7.87 18.78 39.49
N ILE A 656 -7.38 17.54 39.44
CA ILE A 656 -7.85 16.53 38.51
C ILE A 656 -8.94 15.73 39.23
N LEU A 657 -10.14 15.69 38.65
CA LEU A 657 -11.29 14.90 39.07
C LEU A 657 -11.47 13.72 38.13
N LEU A 658 -11.75 12.55 38.70
CA LEU A 658 -11.91 11.25 38.06
C LEU A 658 -13.22 10.61 38.53
N SER A 659 -14.02 10.08 37.61
CA SER A 659 -15.25 9.37 37.93
C SER A 659 -15.48 8.20 36.97
N ASP A 660 -16.01 7.07 37.46
CA ASP A 660 -16.53 5.97 36.62
C ASP A 660 -17.99 6.21 36.18
N ASP A 661 -18.51 7.42 36.41
CA ASP A 661 -19.72 7.95 35.79
C ASP A 661 -19.35 8.99 34.72
N ALA A 662 -19.50 8.61 33.45
CA ALA A 662 -19.30 9.47 32.29
C ALA A 662 -20.34 10.60 32.15
N ALA A 663 -21.52 10.42 32.75
CA ALA A 663 -22.61 11.39 32.72
C ALA A 663 -22.46 12.49 33.78
N LEU A 664 -21.56 12.32 34.76
CA LEU A 664 -21.37 13.23 35.90
C LEU A 664 -21.38 14.72 35.48
N PRO A 665 -22.31 15.56 35.96
CA PRO A 665 -22.47 16.93 35.49
C PRO A 665 -21.49 17.91 36.15
N VAL A 666 -20.17 17.70 35.95
CA VAL A 666 -19.07 18.44 36.60
C VAL A 666 -19.21 19.97 36.48
N ALA A 667 -19.60 20.49 35.31
CA ALA A 667 -19.74 21.93 35.08
C ALA A 667 -20.90 22.58 35.85
N ARG A 668 -21.97 21.82 36.17
CA ARG A 668 -23.09 22.29 36.99
C ARG A 668 -22.76 22.21 38.48
N ALA A 669 -22.00 21.22 38.89
CA ALA A 669 -21.61 21.01 40.28
C ALA A 669 -20.47 21.96 40.74
N VAL A 670 -19.62 22.45 39.82
CA VAL A 670 -18.51 23.38 40.13
C VAL A 670 -18.55 24.67 39.28
N PRO A 671 -19.61 25.48 39.37
CA PRO A 671 -19.86 26.58 38.44
C PRO A 671 -18.94 27.80 38.64
N SER A 672 -18.25 27.92 39.78
CA SER A 672 -17.38 29.05 40.10
C SER A 672 -15.99 28.99 39.48
N ALA A 673 -15.57 27.81 38.99
CA ALA A 673 -14.25 27.58 38.41
C ALA A 673 -14.31 27.36 36.89
N PRO A 674 -13.24 27.68 36.15
CA PRO A 674 -13.02 27.11 34.82
C PRO A 674 -12.88 25.60 34.92
N VAL A 675 -13.61 24.88 34.06
CA VAL A 675 -13.62 23.42 34.02
C VAL A 675 -13.46 22.98 32.57
N ALA A 676 -12.48 22.13 32.30
CA ALA A 676 -12.47 21.32 31.08
C ALA A 676 -12.71 19.87 31.46
N ALA A 677 -13.46 19.14 30.64
CA ALA A 677 -13.83 17.76 30.90
C ALA A 677 -13.74 16.92 29.62
N VAL A 678 -13.25 15.69 29.77
CA VAL A 678 -13.34 14.61 28.80
C VAL A 678 -14.30 13.57 29.38
N ARG A 679 -15.26 13.11 28.59
CA ARG A 679 -16.22 12.06 28.95
C ARG A 679 -16.16 10.95 27.91
N ALA A 680 -15.96 9.73 28.37
CA ALA A 680 -16.07 8.52 27.58
C ALA A 680 -17.22 7.69 28.14
N PRO A 681 -18.34 7.49 27.41
CA PRO A 681 -19.45 6.66 27.88
C PRO A 681 -19.05 5.18 28.00
N SER A 682 -19.72 4.45 28.89
CA SER A 682 -19.55 2.99 29.06
C SER A 682 -20.45 2.23 28.09
N GLY A 683 -19.92 1.17 27.46
CA GLY A 683 -20.68 0.20 26.67
C GLY A 683 -20.96 0.69 25.24
N GLY A 684 -20.39 -0.01 24.25
CA GLY A 684 -20.51 0.28 22.82
C GLY A 684 -19.14 0.52 22.15
N ASN A 685 -18.96 -0.01 20.95
CA ASN A 685 -17.71 -0.01 20.17
C ASN A 685 -17.19 1.42 19.95
N GLY A 686 -16.37 1.95 20.87
CA GLY A 686 -15.46 3.08 20.63
C GLY A 686 -16.02 4.43 20.13
N TYR A 687 -17.31 4.56 19.82
CA TYR A 687 -17.85 5.75 19.14
C TYR A 687 -18.59 6.65 20.12
N GLY A 688 -17.86 7.61 20.71
CA GLY A 688 -18.49 8.75 21.38
C GLY A 688 -17.71 9.41 22.51
N THR A 689 -16.48 9.90 22.31
CA THR A 689 -15.85 10.77 23.32
C THR A 689 -16.38 12.20 23.20
N ARG A 690 -16.74 12.79 24.34
CA ARG A 690 -17.17 14.19 24.43
C ARG A 690 -16.14 15.00 25.21
N PHE A 691 -15.54 16.00 24.56
CA PHE A 691 -14.75 17.03 25.23
C PHE A 691 -15.59 18.28 25.40
N SER A 692 -15.63 18.84 26.60
CA SER A 692 -16.31 20.10 26.85
C SER A 692 -15.46 21.05 27.68
N LEU A 693 -15.42 22.31 27.26
CA LEU A 693 -14.79 23.40 27.98
C LEU A 693 -15.87 24.32 28.52
N HIS A 694 -15.87 24.54 29.83
CA HIS A 694 -16.79 25.42 30.52
C HIS A 694 -16.04 26.52 31.28
N GLN A 695 -16.53 27.74 31.20
CA GLN A 695 -16.01 28.88 31.95
C GLN A 695 -17.13 29.52 32.75
N ARG A 696 -16.97 29.56 34.08
CA ARG A 696 -18.00 30.07 35.03
C ARG A 696 -19.35 29.35 34.83
N GLY A 697 -19.32 28.02 34.66
CA GLY A 697 -20.50 27.18 34.44
C GLY A 697 -21.11 27.24 33.02
N LYS A 698 -20.64 28.13 32.13
CA LYS A 698 -21.14 28.21 30.74
C LYS A 698 -20.28 27.38 29.80
N LEU A 699 -20.92 26.64 28.88
CA LEU A 699 -20.24 25.93 27.81
C LEU A 699 -19.59 26.95 26.86
N VAL A 700 -18.28 26.86 26.71
CA VAL A 700 -17.46 27.69 25.82
C VAL A 700 -17.20 26.96 24.51
N SER A 701 -16.89 25.67 24.59
CA SER A 701 -16.61 24.84 23.40
C SER A 701 -16.90 23.37 23.70
N GLU A 702 -17.25 22.63 22.66
CA GLU A 702 -17.61 21.22 22.74
C GLU A 702 -17.22 20.46 21.48
N PHE A 703 -16.77 19.22 21.68
CA PHE A 703 -16.45 18.27 20.63
C PHE A 703 -17.11 16.92 20.96
N THR A 704 -17.69 16.28 19.94
CA THR A 704 -18.23 14.92 19.99
C THR A 704 -17.82 14.18 18.72
N ASP A 705 -17.45 12.90 18.85
CA ASP A 705 -17.01 12.07 17.71
C ASP A 705 -18.09 11.92 16.60
N GLN A 706 -19.38 12.12 16.93
CA GLN A 706 -20.43 12.39 15.94
C GLN A 706 -21.00 13.81 16.13
N PRO A 707 -20.77 14.77 15.21
CA PRO A 707 -21.36 16.10 15.33
C PRO A 707 -22.84 16.05 14.94
N ARG A 708 -23.75 16.00 15.92
CA ARG A 708 -25.11 16.51 15.68
C ARG A 708 -24.98 17.98 15.28
N ARG A 709 -25.44 18.33 14.08
CA ARG A 709 -25.46 19.71 13.56
C ARG A 709 -26.19 20.63 14.54
N THR A 710 -25.43 21.22 15.45
CA THR A 710 -25.90 22.31 16.30
C THR A 710 -24.85 23.40 16.30
N LYS A 711 -25.31 24.63 16.10
CA LYS A 711 -24.49 25.82 15.85
C LYS A 711 -23.82 26.25 17.17
N GLY A 712 -22.55 25.88 17.34
CA GLY A 712 -21.70 26.29 18.47
C GLY A 712 -20.35 26.79 17.98
N ALA A 713 -19.82 27.83 18.65
CA ALA A 713 -18.60 28.53 18.24
C ALA A 713 -17.37 27.59 18.24
N LYS A 714 -16.69 27.49 17.09
CA LYS A 714 -15.44 26.76 16.94
C LYS A 714 -14.29 27.60 17.52
N VAL A 715 -13.63 27.10 18.57
CA VAL A 715 -12.40 27.69 19.10
C VAL A 715 -11.22 27.09 18.31
N PRO A 716 -10.44 27.90 17.57
CA PRO A 716 -9.42 27.42 16.64
C PRO A 716 -8.33 26.55 17.28
N GLU A 717 -7.94 26.84 18.53
CA GLU A 717 -6.90 26.06 19.23
C GLU A 717 -7.32 24.61 19.52
N VAL A 718 -8.62 24.37 19.72
CA VAL A 718 -9.17 23.02 19.94
C VAL A 718 -9.24 22.24 18.63
N ALA A 719 -9.64 22.89 17.54
CA ALA A 719 -9.65 22.28 16.21
C ALA A 719 -8.25 21.91 15.71
N ALA A 720 -7.24 22.75 16.00
CA ALA A 720 -5.85 22.48 15.63
C ALA A 720 -5.26 21.29 16.41
N ALA A 721 -5.50 21.22 17.72
CA ALA A 721 -4.97 20.15 18.55
C ALA A 721 -5.73 18.80 18.37
N LEU A 722 -6.99 18.84 17.93
CA LEU A 722 -7.75 17.65 17.52
C LEU A 722 -7.25 17.05 16.20
N ASN A 723 -6.66 17.87 15.33
CA ASN A 723 -6.12 17.43 14.05
C ASN A 723 -4.75 16.75 14.17
N GLU A 724 -4.11 16.84 15.34
CA GLU A 724 -2.76 16.31 15.62
C GLU A 724 -2.78 14.95 16.35
N SER A 725 -3.94 14.46 16.83
CA SER A 725 -3.99 13.32 17.77
C SER A 725 -4.49 12.02 17.12
N THR A 726 -3.58 11.06 16.94
CA THR A 726 -3.82 9.77 16.26
C THR A 726 -4.17 8.59 17.20
N HIS A 727 -4.32 8.81 18.52
CA HIS A 727 -4.58 7.73 19.49
C HIS A 727 -5.50 8.16 20.66
N HIS A 728 -6.41 7.28 21.11
CA HIS A 728 -7.43 7.57 22.13
C HIS A 728 -6.87 7.98 23.51
N LEU A 729 -5.67 7.50 23.87
CA LEU A 729 -4.99 7.83 25.13
C LEU A 729 -4.39 9.25 25.18
N HIS A 730 -4.17 9.90 24.03
CA HIS A 730 -3.61 11.27 23.96
C HIS A 730 -4.69 12.36 24.07
N ARG A 731 -5.97 11.98 24.21
CA ARG A 731 -7.09 12.91 24.40
C ARG A 731 -7.05 13.62 25.76
N PHE A 732 -6.42 13.01 26.78
CA PHE A 732 -6.18 13.65 28.08
C PHE A 732 -5.05 14.69 28.01
N ASP A 733 -4.09 14.54 27.10
CA ASP A 733 -3.05 15.57 26.88
C ASP A 733 -3.65 16.87 26.35
N LEU A 734 -4.69 16.77 25.51
CA LEU A 734 -5.47 17.93 25.08
C LEU A 734 -6.16 18.63 26.25
N LEU A 735 -6.78 17.87 27.17
CA LEU A 735 -7.40 18.41 28.38
C LEU A 735 -6.41 19.21 29.23
N PHE A 736 -5.21 18.66 29.46
CA PHE A 736 -4.16 19.31 30.24
C PHE A 736 -3.58 20.54 29.54
N ARG A 737 -3.37 20.46 28.21
CA ARG A 737 -2.91 21.57 27.37
C ARG A 737 -3.89 22.74 27.38
N VAL A 738 -5.18 22.49 27.18
CA VAL A 738 -6.23 23.53 27.19
C VAL A 738 -6.33 24.21 28.55
N CYS A 739 -6.12 23.47 29.63
CA CYS A 739 -6.12 24.02 30.99
C CYS A 739 -4.78 24.63 31.41
N GLY A 740 -3.72 24.52 30.61
CA GLY A 740 -2.37 24.96 30.98
C GLY A 740 -1.86 24.26 32.24
N VAL A 741 -2.22 22.98 32.43
CA VAL A 741 -1.75 22.13 33.55
C VAL A 741 -0.83 21.08 32.94
N VAL A 742 0.33 20.84 33.55
CA VAL A 742 1.26 19.77 33.09
C VAL A 742 1.51 18.85 34.28
N PRO A 743 0.70 17.81 34.47
CA PRO A 743 0.88 16.92 35.61
C PRO A 743 2.13 16.04 35.43
N ASN A 744 2.83 15.79 36.53
CA ASN A 744 3.92 14.83 36.57
C ASN A 744 3.38 13.50 37.09
N ALA A 745 3.38 12.46 36.25
CA ALA A 745 2.90 11.12 36.61
C ALA A 745 3.58 10.55 37.88
N ALA A 746 4.89 10.80 38.06
CA ALA A 746 5.62 10.39 39.25
C ALA A 746 5.21 11.18 40.52
N GLY A 747 4.72 12.42 40.34
CA GLY A 747 4.23 13.27 41.43
C GLY A 747 2.76 13.04 41.79
N LEU A 748 1.95 12.53 40.85
CA LEU A 748 0.55 12.17 41.08
C LEU A 748 0.42 10.88 41.91
N GLY A 749 1.29 9.90 41.67
CA GLY A 749 1.27 8.61 42.38
C GLY A 749 -0.03 7.82 42.19
N GLY A 750 -0.22 6.73 42.92
CA GLY A 750 -1.45 5.92 42.82
C GLY A 750 -2.53 6.26 43.83
N VAL A 751 -2.28 7.19 44.76
CA VAL A 751 -3.14 7.44 45.93
C VAL A 751 -4.00 8.68 45.68
N LEU A 752 -5.31 8.49 45.68
CA LEU A 752 -6.31 9.53 45.44
C LEU A 752 -7.10 9.79 46.72
N LEU A 753 -7.70 10.97 46.81
CA LEU A 753 -8.81 11.19 47.74
C LEU A 753 -10.10 10.87 47.00
N GLY A 754 -10.93 9.94 47.48
CA GLY A 754 -12.15 9.58 46.77
C GLY A 754 -13.24 8.98 47.66
N GLY A 755 -14.44 8.85 47.10
CA GLY A 755 -15.61 8.33 47.79
C GLY A 755 -16.71 7.92 46.80
N VAL A 756 -17.82 7.41 47.33
CA VAL A 756 -18.94 6.89 46.54
C VAL A 756 -20.03 7.94 46.40
N LEU A 757 -20.49 8.17 45.18
CA LEU A 757 -21.65 8.96 44.82
C LEU A 757 -22.87 8.05 44.72
N SER A 758 -23.82 8.18 45.64
CA SER A 758 -25.08 7.42 45.57
C SER A 758 -25.97 7.98 44.47
N GLY A 759 -26.46 7.12 43.58
CA GLY A 759 -27.28 7.48 42.41
C GLY A 759 -28.64 8.08 42.81
N GLY A 760 -28.66 9.40 42.99
CA GLY A 760 -29.88 10.20 43.14
C GLY A 760 -29.81 11.36 42.17
N VAL A 761 -30.66 11.35 41.16
CA VAL A 761 -30.84 12.40 40.16
C VAL A 761 -30.89 13.77 40.86
N LEU A 762 -30.03 14.71 40.44
CA LEU A 762 -30.25 16.13 40.66
C LEU A 762 -31.45 16.58 39.81
N SER A 763 -32.64 16.15 40.18
CA SER A 763 -33.89 16.78 39.78
C SER A 763 -34.16 17.93 40.74
N ASP A 764 -34.80 18.97 40.20
CA ASP A 764 -34.94 20.29 40.79
C ASP A 764 -35.18 20.33 42.31
N GLY A 765 -34.49 21.24 42.97
CA GLY A 765 -34.31 21.25 44.41
C GLY A 765 -35.60 21.25 45.24
N VAL A 766 -35.53 20.53 46.37
CA VAL A 766 -36.15 20.80 47.69
C VAL A 766 -35.70 19.66 48.65
N LEU A 767 -35.17 19.98 49.84
CA LEU A 767 -35.06 19.05 50.98
C LEU A 767 -36.48 18.87 51.59
N PRO A 768 -36.96 17.71 52.11
CA PRO A 768 -36.30 16.98 53.22
C PRO A 768 -36.64 15.46 53.41
N GLY A 769 -35.87 14.78 54.28
CA GLY A 769 -36.39 13.93 55.38
C GLY A 769 -36.89 12.49 55.13
N GLY A 770 -36.32 11.54 55.90
CA GLY A 770 -37.04 10.36 56.40
C GLY A 770 -36.57 8.98 55.92
N VAL A 771 -35.90 8.24 56.80
CA VAL A 771 -35.69 6.78 56.73
C VAL A 771 -37.01 6.07 57.08
N PRO A 772 -37.44 4.99 56.38
CA PRO A 772 -37.28 3.65 56.96
C PRO A 772 -36.99 2.50 55.97
N VAL A 773 -36.27 1.50 56.49
CA VAL A 773 -35.88 0.19 55.91
C VAL A 773 -37.08 -0.76 55.77
N PRO A 774 -37.10 -1.70 54.79
CA PRO A 774 -37.38 -3.10 55.14
C PRO A 774 -36.50 -4.17 54.44
N HIS A 775 -36.60 -5.37 55.02
CA HIS A 775 -35.73 -6.56 55.00
C HIS A 775 -35.57 -7.35 53.68
N PRO A 776 -34.52 -8.21 53.58
CA PRO A 776 -34.26 -9.08 52.42
C PRO A 776 -35.03 -10.40 52.49
N THR A 777 -35.52 -10.90 51.35
CA THR A 777 -35.89 -12.33 51.14
C THR A 777 -35.92 -12.64 49.62
N PRO A 778 -35.75 -13.91 49.19
CA PRO A 778 -34.46 -14.56 48.97
C PRO A 778 -34.21 -14.92 47.49
N GLU A 779 -32.95 -15.25 47.22
CA GLU A 779 -32.36 -15.77 45.98
C GLU A 779 -33.30 -16.57 45.07
N ALA A 780 -33.41 -16.13 43.81
CA ALA A 780 -33.57 -17.04 42.69
C ALA A 780 -32.17 -17.55 42.32
N THR A 781 -32.01 -18.87 42.37
CA THR A 781 -30.82 -19.61 41.94
C THR A 781 -30.31 -19.14 40.58
N PRO A 782 -29.00 -18.86 40.42
CA PRO A 782 -28.43 -18.59 39.11
C PRO A 782 -28.51 -19.89 38.29
N GLU A 783 -29.13 -19.81 37.12
CA GLU A 783 -29.00 -20.85 36.11
C GLU A 783 -27.51 -21.02 35.78
N ALA A 784 -27.08 -22.28 35.74
CA ALA A 784 -25.69 -22.66 35.62
C ALA A 784 -25.05 -22.03 34.37
N GLU A 785 -24.03 -21.20 34.57
CA GLU A 785 -23.10 -20.80 33.52
C GLU A 785 -22.44 -22.06 32.94
N VAL A 786 -22.96 -22.53 31.81
CA VAL A 786 -22.27 -23.52 30.99
C VAL A 786 -21.07 -22.80 30.37
N HIS A 787 -19.87 -23.17 30.80
CA HIS A 787 -18.60 -22.70 30.24
C HIS A 787 -18.62 -22.86 28.71
N LEU A 788 -18.41 -21.75 27.99
CA LEU A 788 -18.21 -21.77 26.54
C LEU A 788 -16.97 -22.62 26.23
N PRO A 789 -17.00 -23.53 25.24
CA PRO A 789 -15.79 -24.17 24.75
C PRO A 789 -14.84 -23.10 24.21
N ALA A 790 -13.56 -23.21 24.57
CA ALA A 790 -12.55 -22.24 24.18
C ALA A 790 -12.33 -22.28 22.67
N LEU A 791 -12.65 -21.18 21.99
CA LEU A 791 -12.43 -21.03 20.56
C LEU A 791 -10.95 -20.68 20.32
N VAL A 792 -10.25 -21.47 19.49
CA VAL A 792 -8.85 -21.22 19.15
C VAL A 792 -8.78 -20.73 17.70
N ILE A 793 -8.52 -19.44 17.53
CA ILE A 793 -8.33 -18.80 16.23
C ILE A 793 -6.85 -18.38 16.16
N ALA A 794 -6.12 -18.86 15.15
CA ALA A 794 -4.73 -18.52 14.91
C ALA A 794 -4.60 -17.08 14.33
N GLU A 795 -3.43 -16.69 13.82
CA GLU A 795 -3.30 -15.42 13.08
C GLU A 795 -4.28 -15.41 11.88
N HIS A 796 -5.38 -14.69 12.03
CA HIS A 796 -6.45 -14.53 11.04
C HIS A 796 -6.33 -13.14 10.41
N ASP A 797 -6.48 -13.08 9.08
CA ASP A 797 -6.52 -11.83 8.33
C ASP A 797 -7.95 -11.25 8.37
N GLN A 798 -8.07 -9.99 8.78
CA GLN A 798 -9.36 -9.28 8.92
C GLN A 798 -10.14 -9.18 7.60
N LEU A 799 -9.45 -9.31 6.46
CA LEU A 799 -10.06 -9.27 5.13
C LEU A 799 -10.60 -10.63 4.67
N SER A 800 -10.17 -11.72 5.30
CA SER A 800 -10.63 -13.09 4.97
C SER A 800 -11.90 -13.45 5.74
N PRO A 801 -12.91 -14.09 5.10
CA PRO A 801 -14.12 -14.54 5.80
C PRO A 801 -13.80 -15.51 6.94
N LEU A 802 -14.20 -15.15 8.16
CA LEU A 802 -14.17 -16.06 9.32
C LEU A 802 -15.50 -16.81 9.40
N VAL A 803 -15.48 -18.11 9.15
CA VAL A 803 -16.68 -18.96 9.05
C VAL A 803 -16.68 -20.03 10.13
N ILE A 804 -17.73 -20.07 10.94
CA ILE A 804 -17.91 -21.02 12.03
C ILE A 804 -19.04 -21.99 11.67
N ARG A 805 -18.71 -23.28 11.57
CA ARG A 805 -19.70 -24.35 11.37
C ARG A 805 -20.44 -24.62 12.68
N ALA A 806 -21.75 -24.40 12.68
CA ALA A 806 -22.64 -24.59 13.82
C ALA A 806 -23.68 -25.71 13.60
N ASP A 807 -23.73 -26.31 12.42
CA ASP A 807 -24.56 -27.48 12.13
C ASP A 807 -23.73 -28.57 11.43
N PHE A 808 -23.73 -29.77 12.01
CA PHE A 808 -22.97 -30.92 11.49
C PHE A 808 -23.89 -32.00 10.89
N THR A 809 -25.12 -31.66 10.52
CA THR A 809 -26.11 -32.64 10.05
C THR A 809 -25.93 -33.09 8.59
N ASP A 810 -25.26 -32.28 7.77
CA ASP A 810 -25.02 -32.55 6.35
C ASP A 810 -23.60 -32.13 5.92
N ASP A 811 -22.72 -33.10 5.70
CA ASP A 811 -21.34 -32.87 5.26
C ASP A 811 -21.24 -32.51 3.77
N ASP A 812 -22.19 -32.97 2.94
CA ASP A 812 -22.21 -32.64 1.51
C ASP A 812 -22.62 -31.18 1.32
N ALA A 813 -23.62 -30.70 2.06
CA ALA A 813 -23.99 -29.28 2.10
C ALA A 813 -22.83 -28.41 2.62
N TRP A 814 -22.10 -28.87 3.65
CA TRP A 814 -20.92 -28.17 4.14
C TRP A 814 -19.81 -28.06 3.08
N ASN A 815 -19.54 -29.13 2.33
CA ASN A 815 -18.57 -29.09 1.24
C ASN A 815 -18.99 -28.08 0.14
N ARG A 816 -20.29 -27.95 -0.15
CA ARG A 816 -20.80 -26.93 -1.08
C ARG A 816 -20.63 -25.49 -0.56
N VAL A 817 -20.83 -25.26 0.73
CA VAL A 817 -20.54 -23.97 1.38
C VAL A 817 -19.06 -23.61 1.22
N VAL A 818 -18.16 -24.58 1.45
CA VAL A 818 -16.71 -24.37 1.32
C VAL A 818 -16.28 -24.14 -0.13
N GLU A 819 -16.90 -24.82 -1.10
CA GLU A 819 -16.70 -24.55 -2.53
C GLU A 819 -17.11 -23.12 -2.88
N GLY A 820 -18.30 -22.68 -2.44
CA GLY A 820 -18.80 -21.32 -2.70
C GLY A 820 -17.96 -20.22 -2.05
N LEU A 821 -17.47 -20.44 -0.82
CA LEU A 821 -16.55 -19.52 -0.13
C LEU A 821 -15.20 -19.35 -0.83
N ARG A 822 -14.82 -20.29 -1.72
CA ARG A 822 -13.57 -20.27 -2.49
C ARG A 822 -13.78 -19.77 -3.92
N GLU A 823 -15.00 -19.38 -4.30
CA GLU A 823 -15.24 -18.76 -5.59
C GLU A 823 -14.50 -17.42 -5.69
N PRO A 824 -13.73 -17.17 -6.77
CA PRO A 824 -12.98 -15.94 -6.92
C PRO A 824 -13.89 -14.70 -6.91
N TRP A 825 -13.48 -13.68 -6.17
CA TRP A 825 -14.12 -12.37 -6.19
C TRP A 825 -13.13 -11.35 -6.79
N MET A 826 -13.45 -10.86 -7.99
CA MET A 826 -12.51 -10.11 -8.84
C MET A 826 -11.21 -10.90 -9.08
N ASP A 827 -10.05 -10.30 -8.77
CA ASP A 827 -8.71 -10.91 -8.89
C ASP A 827 -8.20 -11.50 -7.56
N VAL A 828 -9.04 -11.57 -6.52
CA VAL A 828 -8.69 -12.10 -5.20
C VAL A 828 -9.15 -13.54 -5.11
N GLU A 829 -8.22 -14.47 -4.84
CA GLU A 829 -8.55 -15.83 -4.41
C GLU A 829 -8.89 -15.79 -2.91
N PRO A 830 -10.16 -16.00 -2.50
CA PRO A 830 -10.51 -15.96 -1.09
C PRO A 830 -9.87 -17.13 -0.34
N ASP A 831 -9.25 -16.84 0.80
CA ASP A 831 -8.76 -17.85 1.76
C ASP A 831 -9.59 -17.77 3.05
N PRO A 832 -10.79 -18.38 3.08
CA PRO A 832 -11.68 -18.30 4.23
C PRO A 832 -11.09 -19.07 5.41
N TYR A 833 -11.15 -18.47 6.60
CA TYR A 833 -10.75 -19.13 7.84
C TYR A 833 -11.92 -19.94 8.38
N LEU A 834 -11.82 -21.27 8.24
CA LEU A 834 -12.89 -22.20 8.60
C LEU A 834 -12.67 -22.78 10.00
N VAL A 835 -13.64 -22.56 10.89
CA VAL A 835 -13.73 -23.25 12.18
C VAL A 835 -14.82 -24.33 12.07
N SER A 836 -14.40 -25.59 12.12
CA SER A 836 -15.31 -26.75 12.09
C SER A 836 -15.03 -27.68 13.27
N ASP A 837 -15.33 -27.19 14.48
CA ASP A 837 -15.24 -27.97 15.72
C ASP A 837 -16.65 -28.40 16.17
N PRO A 838 -16.93 -29.72 16.30
CA PRO A 838 -18.22 -30.24 16.78
C PRO A 838 -18.67 -29.70 18.13
N ALA A 839 -17.79 -29.08 18.93
CA ALA A 839 -18.16 -28.38 20.16
C ALA A 839 -19.12 -27.19 19.93
N TYR A 840 -19.24 -26.70 18.70
CA TYR A 840 -20.16 -25.63 18.29
C TYR A 840 -21.43 -26.14 17.61
N ASP A 841 -21.65 -27.46 17.52
CA ASP A 841 -22.85 -28.05 16.93
C ASP A 841 -24.12 -27.62 17.70
N GLY A 842 -25.09 -27.08 16.97
CA GLY A 842 -26.34 -26.51 17.50
C GLY A 842 -26.19 -25.22 18.30
N MET A 843 -25.00 -24.58 18.30
CA MET A 843 -24.77 -23.38 19.11
C MET A 843 -25.40 -22.13 18.46
N PRO A 844 -26.17 -21.32 19.22
CA PRO A 844 -26.82 -20.14 18.65
C PRO A 844 -25.80 -19.01 18.40
N ALA A 845 -26.08 -18.14 17.43
CA ALA A 845 -25.20 -17.06 16.99
C ALA A 845 -24.75 -16.14 18.14
N GLU A 846 -25.65 -15.89 19.10
CA GLU A 846 -25.43 -15.11 20.34
C GLU A 846 -24.28 -15.69 21.19
N ARG A 847 -24.11 -17.02 21.19
CA ARG A 847 -23.06 -17.71 21.96
C ARG A 847 -21.78 -17.84 21.16
N ILE A 848 -21.90 -18.01 19.84
CA ILE A 848 -20.77 -18.03 18.92
C ILE A 848 -20.05 -16.67 18.92
N ILE A 849 -20.78 -15.56 18.85
CA ILE A 849 -20.17 -14.22 18.84
C ILE A 849 -19.43 -13.93 20.16
N LYS A 850 -20.00 -14.34 21.31
CA LYS A 850 -19.32 -14.27 22.61
C LYS A 850 -18.03 -15.09 22.65
N ALA A 851 -18.01 -16.27 22.01
CA ALA A 851 -16.80 -17.08 21.91
C ALA A 851 -15.74 -16.45 21.00
N VAL A 852 -16.13 -15.80 19.90
CA VAL A 852 -15.22 -15.06 19.01
C VAL A 852 -14.61 -13.84 19.70
N LEU A 853 -15.44 -13.02 20.36
CA LEU A 853 -14.99 -11.83 21.09
C LEU A 853 -14.05 -12.19 22.26
N ALA A 854 -14.21 -13.38 22.84
CA ALA A 854 -13.30 -13.88 23.87
C ALA A 854 -11.98 -14.44 23.31
N ALA A 855 -11.97 -14.90 22.05
CA ALA A 855 -10.83 -15.58 21.44
C ALA A 855 -9.89 -14.65 20.67
N ILE A 856 -10.41 -13.56 20.09
CA ILE A 856 -9.65 -12.62 19.26
C ILE A 856 -9.51 -11.28 20.00
N PRO A 857 -8.29 -10.71 20.12
CA PRO A 857 -8.11 -9.35 20.65
C PRO A 857 -8.84 -8.30 19.81
N GLU A 858 -9.35 -7.22 20.41
CA GLU A 858 -10.14 -6.20 19.70
C GLU A 858 -9.43 -5.60 18.47
N THR A 859 -8.10 -5.45 18.49
CA THR A 859 -7.31 -4.96 17.34
C THR A 859 -7.25 -5.94 16.16
N GLY A 860 -7.74 -7.17 16.35
CA GLY A 860 -7.73 -8.29 15.43
C GLY A 860 -9.12 -8.73 14.97
N LEU A 861 -10.20 -8.15 15.50
CA LEU A 861 -11.56 -8.61 15.21
C LEU A 861 -11.94 -8.28 13.75
N PRO A 862 -12.48 -9.25 12.98
CA PRO A 862 -13.08 -8.94 11.70
C PRO A 862 -14.37 -8.13 11.91
N GLY A 863 -14.79 -7.32 10.94
CA GLY A 863 -16.05 -6.57 11.02
C GLY A 863 -17.31 -7.46 10.95
N VAL A 864 -17.17 -8.74 10.58
CA VAL A 864 -18.25 -9.72 10.46
C VAL A 864 -17.74 -11.14 10.69
N VAL A 865 -18.58 -11.98 11.29
CA VAL A 865 -18.40 -13.44 11.41
C VAL A 865 -19.54 -14.13 10.68
N PHE A 866 -19.24 -15.20 9.94
CA PHE A 866 -20.25 -16.00 9.26
C PHE A 866 -20.52 -17.30 10.00
N VAL A 867 -21.78 -17.61 10.25
CA VAL A 867 -22.21 -18.84 10.91
C VAL A 867 -22.91 -19.74 9.90
N ALA A 868 -22.41 -20.97 9.74
CA ALA A 868 -23.04 -22.02 8.95
C ALA A 868 -23.90 -22.90 9.86
N ASP A 869 -25.16 -22.49 10.03
CA ASP A 869 -26.16 -23.12 10.89
C ASP A 869 -27.14 -24.02 10.13
N ALA A 870 -28.19 -24.49 10.80
CA ALA A 870 -29.17 -25.42 10.23
C ALA A 870 -29.91 -24.87 8.99
N ASP A 871 -30.11 -23.54 8.89
CA ASP A 871 -30.72 -22.92 7.70
C ASP A 871 -29.74 -22.88 6.54
N THR A 872 -28.45 -22.69 6.83
CA THR A 872 -27.37 -22.78 5.85
C THR A 872 -27.34 -24.16 5.21
N MET A 873 -27.44 -25.23 6.02
CA MET A 873 -27.36 -26.61 5.52
C MET A 873 -28.61 -27.04 4.73
N ARG A 874 -29.77 -26.41 4.96
CA ARG A 874 -31.04 -26.78 4.31
C ARG A 874 -31.45 -25.83 3.17
N GLY A 875 -30.83 -24.66 3.09
CA GLY A 875 -31.15 -23.62 2.11
C GLY A 875 -30.66 -23.99 0.70
N PRO A 876 -31.41 -23.64 -0.36
CA PRO A 876 -31.05 -23.99 -1.75
C PRO A 876 -29.77 -23.30 -2.25
N THR A 877 -29.39 -22.17 -1.64
CA THR A 877 -28.20 -21.37 -1.95
C THR A 877 -27.17 -21.37 -0.82
N TYR A 878 -27.37 -22.22 0.18
CA TYR A 878 -26.51 -22.35 1.37
C TYR A 878 -26.21 -21.02 2.10
N PRO A 879 -27.22 -20.20 2.45
CA PRO A 879 -27.00 -18.85 2.95
C PRO A 879 -26.41 -18.84 4.36
N LEU A 880 -25.18 -18.33 4.47
CA LEU A 880 -24.48 -18.08 5.72
C LEU A 880 -25.16 -16.97 6.52
N LEU A 881 -25.20 -17.10 7.85
CA LEU A 881 -25.63 -16.02 8.73
C LEU A 881 -24.44 -15.10 9.00
N ALA A 882 -24.45 -13.90 8.41
CA ALA A 882 -23.53 -12.83 8.77
C ALA A 882 -23.94 -12.24 10.12
N VAL A 883 -23.00 -12.18 11.06
CA VAL A 883 -23.18 -11.66 12.42
C VAL A 883 -22.14 -10.59 12.65
N SER A 884 -22.58 -9.39 13.04
CA SER A 884 -21.67 -8.29 13.33
C SER A 884 -20.85 -8.60 14.59
N THR A 885 -19.54 -8.35 14.56
CA THR A 885 -18.69 -8.38 15.77
C THR A 885 -18.91 -7.17 16.66
N GLU A 886 -19.67 -6.19 16.18
CA GLU A 886 -20.13 -5.05 16.95
C GLU A 886 -21.21 -5.40 17.97
N TRP A 887 -21.81 -6.59 17.85
CA TRP A 887 -22.84 -7.11 18.75
C TRP A 887 -22.24 -8.02 19.82
N ASP A 888 -22.55 -7.75 21.08
CA ASP A 888 -22.07 -8.51 22.25
C ASP A 888 -22.84 -9.80 22.52
N GLY A 889 -23.84 -10.11 21.69
CA GLY A 889 -24.69 -11.29 21.83
C GLY A 889 -25.74 -11.19 22.93
N GLU A 890 -26.02 -9.98 23.44
CA GLU A 890 -27.16 -9.72 24.34
C GLU A 890 -28.40 -9.22 23.56
N PRO A 891 -29.62 -9.44 24.08
CA PRO A 891 -30.83 -8.89 23.48
C PRO A 891 -30.86 -7.36 23.62
N PHE A 892 -31.35 -6.66 22.59
CA PHE A 892 -31.59 -5.23 22.66
C PHE A 892 -32.66 -4.87 23.69
N ALA A 893 -32.52 -3.70 24.34
CA ALA A 893 -33.60 -3.10 25.10
C ALA A 893 -34.80 -2.82 24.18
N GLU A 894 -36.03 -2.81 24.71
CA GLU A 894 -37.29 -2.62 23.94
C GLU A 894 -37.36 -1.29 23.14
N ASP A 895 -36.34 -0.43 23.29
CA ASP A 895 -36.20 0.92 22.76
C ASP A 895 -35.28 1.01 21.51
N GLU A 896 -34.54 -0.06 21.18
CA GLU A 896 -33.45 -0.08 20.18
C GLU A 896 -33.79 -0.89 18.89
N ASP A 897 -35.03 -0.77 18.41
CA ASP A 897 -35.57 -1.52 17.26
C ASP A 897 -34.95 -1.20 15.87
N THR A 898 -33.78 -0.55 15.80
CA THR A 898 -33.18 -0.09 14.53
C THR A 898 -31.79 -0.64 14.19
N PHE A 899 -31.13 -1.37 15.09
CA PHE A 899 -29.80 -1.93 14.81
C PHE A 899 -29.89 -3.35 14.25
N ARG A 900 -29.50 -3.56 12.98
CA ARG A 900 -29.49 -4.90 12.36
C ARG A 900 -28.17 -5.60 12.73
N THR A 901 -28.21 -6.59 13.62
CA THR A 901 -27.02 -7.35 14.05
C THR A 901 -26.65 -8.52 13.17
N ARG A 902 -27.60 -8.95 12.33
CA ARG A 902 -27.45 -10.15 11.51
C ARG A 902 -28.25 -10.08 10.23
N PHE A 903 -27.70 -10.66 9.17
CA PHE A 903 -28.38 -10.87 7.89
C PHE A 903 -27.85 -12.15 7.22
N ARG A 904 -28.48 -12.59 6.13
CA ARG A 904 -28.08 -13.80 5.39
C ARG A 904 -27.36 -13.43 4.10
N VAL A 905 -26.31 -14.17 3.77
CA VAL A 905 -25.45 -13.95 2.60
C VAL A 905 -25.08 -15.28 1.95
N ARG A 906 -24.99 -15.31 0.62
CA ARG A 906 -24.47 -16.48 -0.09
C ARG A 906 -22.97 -16.69 0.21
N PRO A 907 -22.47 -17.94 0.18
CA PRO A 907 -21.06 -18.24 0.42
C PRO A 907 -20.07 -17.43 -0.43
N ASP A 908 -20.37 -17.21 -1.72
CA ASP A 908 -19.53 -16.48 -2.68
C ASP A 908 -19.45 -14.96 -2.42
N ALA A 909 -20.42 -14.40 -1.67
CA ALA A 909 -20.45 -12.98 -1.32
C ALA A 909 -19.87 -12.67 0.07
N ALA A 910 -19.45 -13.68 0.83
CA ALA A 910 -18.85 -13.48 2.15
C ALA A 910 -17.51 -12.72 2.09
N ILE A 911 -16.74 -12.90 1.01
CA ILE A 911 -15.47 -12.18 0.76
C ILE A 911 -15.69 -10.69 0.48
N GLU A 912 -16.76 -10.34 -0.22
CA GLU A 912 -17.14 -8.94 -0.47
C GLU A 912 -17.50 -8.23 0.84
N ALA A 913 -18.30 -8.87 1.69
CA ALA A 913 -18.66 -8.34 3.00
C ALA A 913 -17.42 -8.20 3.91
N SER A 914 -16.55 -9.20 3.95
CA SER A 914 -15.32 -9.18 4.76
C SER A 914 -14.36 -8.07 4.32
N CYS A 915 -14.11 -7.93 3.01
CA CYS A 915 -13.21 -6.91 2.47
C CYS A 915 -13.75 -5.50 2.70
N ASN A 916 -15.03 -5.25 2.43
CA ASN A 916 -15.60 -3.91 2.55
C ASN A 916 -15.71 -3.45 4.00
N LEU A 917 -16.08 -4.34 4.93
CA LEU A 917 -16.12 -4.03 6.36
C LEU A 917 -14.70 -3.89 6.93
N GLY A 918 -13.76 -4.74 6.54
CA GLY A 918 -12.37 -4.67 7.01
C GLY A 918 -11.59 -3.46 6.48
N LEU A 919 -11.90 -2.97 5.27
CA LEU A 919 -11.32 -1.75 4.70
C LEU A 919 -12.07 -0.47 5.08
N GLY A 920 -13.23 -0.59 5.74
CA GLY A 920 -14.09 0.55 6.09
C GLY A 920 -14.70 1.24 4.87
N ASN A 921 -14.90 0.51 3.77
CA ASN A 921 -15.54 1.02 2.55
C ASN A 921 -17.07 1.16 2.72
N MET A 922 -17.67 0.32 3.56
CA MET A 922 -19.11 0.25 3.86
C MET A 922 -19.33 -0.21 5.30
N ASP A 923 -20.45 0.19 5.91
CA ASP A 923 -20.84 -0.23 7.27
C ASP A 923 -21.73 -1.49 7.24
N PHE A 924 -21.88 -2.18 8.37
CA PHE A 924 -22.64 -3.43 8.46
C PHE A 924 -24.13 -3.22 8.11
N GLU A 925 -24.66 -2.06 8.46
CA GLU A 925 -26.04 -1.62 8.19
C GLU A 925 -26.30 -1.42 6.70
N ASP A 926 -25.29 -1.05 5.91
CA ASP A 926 -25.42 -0.87 4.47
C ASP A 926 -25.63 -2.22 3.78
N PHE A 927 -24.93 -3.27 4.23
CA PHE A 927 -25.17 -4.65 3.80
C PHE A 927 -26.50 -5.19 4.31
N ALA A 928 -26.89 -4.80 5.52
CA ALA A 928 -28.12 -5.23 6.13
C ALA A 928 -29.35 -4.48 5.60
N GLY A 929 -29.25 -3.44 4.76
CA GLY A 929 -30.35 -2.58 4.31
C GLY A 929 -31.28 -3.16 3.22
N ASP A 930 -32.50 -2.59 3.10
CA ASP A 930 -33.50 -3.04 2.13
C ASP A 930 -33.18 -2.49 0.73
N GLY A 931 -32.52 -3.33 -0.09
CA GLY A 931 -32.06 -3.01 -1.45
C GLY A 931 -30.80 -3.79 -1.87
N VAL A 932 -30.06 -4.33 -0.91
CA VAL A 932 -28.93 -5.26 -1.14
C VAL A 932 -29.43 -6.72 -1.33
N THR A 933 -30.67 -6.98 -0.94
CA THR A 933 -31.33 -8.29 -0.97
C THR A 933 -31.63 -8.84 -2.37
N GLU A 934 -31.61 -8.02 -3.44
CA GLU A 934 -31.85 -8.51 -4.82
C GLU A 934 -30.62 -9.17 -5.49
N ARG A 935 -29.47 -9.28 -4.82
CA ARG A 935 -28.33 -10.11 -5.29
C ARG A 935 -28.06 -11.35 -4.43
N MET A 936 -28.76 -11.54 -3.31
CA MET A 936 -28.25 -12.39 -2.22
C MET A 936 -29.22 -13.47 -1.70
N ALA A 937 -30.40 -13.65 -2.30
CA ALA A 937 -31.16 -14.90 -2.25
C ALA A 937 -32.24 -14.91 -3.34
N ASP A 938 -31.99 -15.66 -4.41
CA ASP A 938 -33.08 -16.34 -5.16
C ASP A 938 -32.94 -17.84 -4.90
#